data_AF-A0A4Z0YWP0-F1
#
_entry.id   AF-A0A4Z0YWP0-F1
#
_cell.length_a   1.000
_cell.length_b   1.000
_cell.length_c   1.000
_cell.angle_alpha   90.00
_cell.angle_beta   90.00
_cell.angle_gamma   90.00
#
_symmetry.space_group_name_H-M   'P 1'
#
loop_
_entity.id
_entity.type
_entity.pdbx_description
1 polymer ?
#
loop_
_entity_poly.entity_id
_entity_poly.type
_entity_poly.pdbx_seq_one_letter_code
_entity_poly.pdbx_strand_id
1 'polypeptide(L)'
;MYLAVLVGVPSVSKQYVDAASDTDILVFDEVQWVGYMSESRKKTRTTLYQSLRMGGTADWAIDLQIYRDVPKGHKGWNNWILTINAGMDPGYEGDRGGNWNDLVCTDPVITESRRYTPKEQWQMLDCQDAWNDATQTWKELYRGDGGSTFSRVISQIFRYPIADCGQLDNGGCNSFQQCNMDAGTGPAGSLVWNSLVTTHMIYTNFHTVLEQLATQVSLRAVSFTDHSHLYVSEYPSYKDHFTPIPKDSDNPLQILLDFLGIFGTIAGASYFNKFLSGLASATPSSGNAKDGTLALISGGVNIAKDLVSGDSDAWTVEAQDDLEAYLGQVFNGDDTNIDILGRIIAGGRLLPGAYDGSPAGPLTPPNSTSTELTLTAERAFWGFTIPLGWQLSGTHGFVVESGFDCDISGNPLSDYMTDSVEKATKYCYPPTNKLYYLVAAEGDGDFCTGDGGCADIFFQLPPGLNQLDGNAYGKLELKTLVEGAINTYRANNNKNGGSPPDIGNTDTIEAFLNDDITTAGYVRLPVYDSILKDPTYPCMAVKGEDYCGDSTFEGQTSDASPTVSDCLQIATNIAVEGDWTTQTTGGQRELVSYGSCKFGVERSGSLNGNVDFVVGNQDIVDIITESVNMFGGSGRVGAKGTMSCQGNIKGQSVNWGLY
;
A
#
# COMPACT_ATOMS: atom_id res chain seq x y z
N MET A 1 -31.05 -35.22 -4.20
CA MET A 1 -31.08 -36.38 -3.27
C MET A 1 -32.40 -36.27 -2.51
N TYR A 2 -33.29 -37.25 -2.63
CA TYR A 2 -34.68 -37.15 -2.14
C TYR A 2 -34.70 -37.05 -0.61
N LEU A 3 -35.33 -35.97 -0.14
CA LEU A 3 -35.54 -35.62 1.26
C LEU A 3 -36.97 -36.08 1.60
N ALA A 4 -37.15 -37.11 2.42
CA ALA A 4 -38.46 -37.39 3.01
C ALA A 4 -38.68 -36.44 4.19
N VAL A 5 -38.98 -35.18 3.88
CA VAL A 5 -39.70 -34.31 4.82
C VAL A 5 -41.14 -34.78 4.80
N LEU A 6 -41.70 -35.17 5.94
CA LEU A 6 -43.14 -35.13 6.11
C LEU A 6 -43.55 -33.65 6.07
N VAL A 7 -43.89 -33.17 4.87
CA VAL A 7 -44.34 -31.79 4.64
C VAL A 7 -45.77 -31.68 5.14
N GLY A 8 -45.98 -30.79 6.12
CA GLY A 8 -47.23 -30.57 6.84
C GLY A 8 -47.05 -30.96 8.30
N VAL A 9 -47.41 -30.09 9.25
CA VAL A 9 -47.22 -30.32 10.69
C VAL A 9 -48.10 -31.50 11.13
N PRO A 10 -47.58 -32.73 11.26
CA PRO A 10 -48.42 -33.85 11.61
C PRO A 10 -48.43 -33.91 13.14
N SER A 11 -49.59 -33.66 13.76
CA SER A 11 -49.67 -33.83 15.21
C SER A 11 -49.48 -35.31 15.52
N VAL A 12 -48.37 -35.66 16.21
CA VAL A 12 -48.16 -37.02 16.70
C VAL A 12 -49.31 -37.37 17.62
N SER A 13 -50.16 -38.27 17.16
CA SER A 13 -51.41 -38.60 17.84
C SER A 13 -51.17 -39.68 18.89
N LYS A 14 -50.33 -40.69 18.57
CA LYS A 14 -49.95 -41.79 19.46
C LYS A 14 -48.58 -42.37 19.09
N GLN A 15 -47.85 -42.87 20.08
CA GLN A 15 -46.64 -43.65 19.90
C GLN A 15 -46.71 -44.90 20.77
N TYR A 16 -46.35 -46.05 20.23
CA TYR A 16 -46.29 -47.30 21.00
C TYR A 16 -45.39 -48.32 20.33
N VAL A 17 -45.07 -49.37 21.08
CA VAL A 17 -44.23 -50.47 20.62
C VAL A 17 -45.11 -51.66 20.26
N ASP A 18 -45.00 -52.14 19.02
CA ASP A 18 -45.54 -53.44 18.66
C ASP A 18 -44.54 -54.53 19.06
N ALA A 19 -44.81 -55.13 20.22
CA ALA A 19 -43.96 -56.18 20.77
C ALA A 19 -43.88 -57.44 19.89
N ALA A 20 -44.89 -57.70 19.04
CA ALA A 20 -44.89 -58.88 18.18
C ALA A 20 -43.90 -58.75 17.02
N SER A 21 -43.77 -57.55 16.44
CA SER A 21 -42.81 -57.27 15.37
C SER A 21 -41.50 -56.64 15.86
N ASP A 22 -41.43 -56.25 17.14
CA ASP A 22 -40.32 -55.50 17.76
C ASP A 22 -40.05 -54.18 17.00
N THR A 23 -41.15 -53.45 16.74
CA THR A 23 -41.21 -52.21 15.95
C THR A 23 -41.71 -51.05 16.81
N ASP A 24 -41.10 -49.88 16.67
CA ASP A 24 -41.67 -48.63 17.17
C ASP A 24 -42.69 -48.10 16.16
N ILE A 25 -43.92 -47.83 16.60
CA ILE A 25 -45.00 -47.32 15.76
C ILE A 25 -45.32 -45.87 16.15
N LEU A 26 -45.27 -44.99 15.16
CA LEU A 26 -45.71 -43.61 15.22
C LEU A 26 -47.03 -43.46 14.45
N VAL A 27 -48.06 -42.92 15.10
CA VAL A 27 -49.32 -42.55 14.45
C VAL A 27 -49.41 -41.04 14.39
N PHE A 28 -49.60 -40.50 13.19
CA PHE A 28 -49.78 -39.07 12.96
C PHE A 28 -51.06 -38.79 12.16
N ASP A 29 -51.60 -37.58 12.30
CA ASP A 29 -52.87 -37.14 11.71
C ASP A 29 -54.02 -38.13 11.94
N GLU A 30 -54.01 -38.82 13.09
CA GLU A 30 -54.94 -39.88 13.52
C GLU A 30 -55.01 -41.15 12.66
N VAL A 31 -54.64 -41.08 11.38
CA VAL A 31 -54.86 -42.15 10.38
C VAL A 31 -53.59 -42.64 9.68
N GLN A 32 -52.45 -41.98 9.86
CA GLN A 32 -51.19 -42.34 9.20
C GLN A 32 -50.26 -43.06 10.17
N TRP A 33 -49.65 -44.15 9.69
CA TRP A 33 -48.91 -45.09 10.54
C TRP A 33 -47.52 -45.32 9.97
N VAL A 34 -46.50 -45.08 10.79
CA VAL A 34 -45.10 -45.29 10.44
C VAL A 34 -44.49 -46.23 11.45
N GLY A 35 -44.01 -47.37 10.95
CA GLY A 35 -43.14 -48.24 11.72
C GLY A 35 -41.69 -47.84 11.52
N TYR A 36 -40.93 -47.73 12.61
CA TYR A 36 -39.51 -47.43 12.60
C TYR A 36 -38.80 -48.19 13.72
N MET A 37 -37.48 -48.05 13.78
CA MET A 37 -36.68 -48.63 14.85
C MET A 37 -35.88 -47.54 15.56
N SER A 38 -36.17 -47.32 16.84
CA SER A 38 -35.37 -46.48 17.73
C SER A 38 -33.99 -47.09 17.98
N GLU A 39 -33.03 -46.26 18.43
CA GLU A 39 -31.70 -46.72 18.86
C GLU A 39 -31.77 -47.84 19.91
N SER A 40 -32.76 -47.77 20.81
CA SER A 40 -32.95 -48.79 21.85
C SER A 40 -33.35 -50.17 21.27
N ARG A 41 -34.21 -50.19 20.23
CA ARG A 41 -34.63 -51.40 19.52
C ARG A 41 -33.53 -51.93 18.63
N LYS A 42 -32.84 -51.05 17.88
CA LYS A 42 -31.65 -51.41 17.10
C LYS A 42 -30.63 -52.12 17.98
N LYS A 43 -30.31 -51.55 19.15
CA LYS A 43 -29.36 -52.15 20.10
C LYS A 43 -29.81 -53.52 20.60
N THR A 44 -31.09 -53.68 20.95
CA THR A 44 -31.64 -54.96 21.42
C THR A 44 -31.56 -56.03 20.33
N ARG A 45 -31.91 -55.69 19.08
CA ARG A 45 -31.82 -56.62 17.95
C ARG A 45 -30.38 -56.94 17.57
N THR A 46 -29.48 -55.96 17.61
CA THR A 46 -28.03 -56.21 17.44
C THR A 46 -27.56 -57.27 18.43
N THR A 47 -27.92 -57.15 19.71
CA THR A 47 -27.58 -58.15 20.73
C THR A 47 -28.21 -59.51 20.42
N LEU A 48 -29.48 -59.56 20.01
CA LEU A 48 -30.16 -60.80 19.64
C LEU A 48 -29.45 -61.50 18.47
N TYR A 49 -29.21 -60.81 17.36
CA TYR A 49 -28.60 -61.40 16.17
C TYR A 49 -27.14 -61.81 16.41
N GLN A 50 -26.38 -61.01 17.17
CA GLN A 50 -25.04 -61.40 17.62
C GLN A 50 -25.07 -62.68 18.47
N SER A 51 -26.08 -62.84 19.34
CA SER A 51 -26.23 -64.07 20.15
C SER A 51 -26.51 -65.32 19.28
N LEU A 52 -27.11 -65.13 18.11
CA LEU A 52 -27.35 -66.18 17.11
C LEU A 52 -26.14 -66.42 16.19
N ARG A 53 -24.97 -65.81 16.50
CA ARG A 53 -23.76 -65.78 15.65
C ARG A 53 -23.99 -65.16 14.26
N MET A 54 -25.04 -64.36 14.11
CA MET A 54 -25.23 -63.51 12.93
C MET A 54 -24.50 -62.20 13.17
N GLY A 55 -23.60 -61.82 12.26
CA GLY A 55 -22.55 -60.80 12.49
C GLY A 55 -22.99 -59.33 12.60
N GLY A 56 -24.24 -59.01 12.97
CA GLY A 56 -24.70 -57.62 12.97
C GLY A 56 -26.12 -57.39 13.46
N THR A 57 -26.75 -56.34 12.93
CA THR A 57 -28.12 -55.91 13.24
C THR A 57 -29.02 -56.06 12.01
N ALA A 58 -30.32 -56.21 12.21
CA ALA A 58 -31.32 -56.11 11.15
C ALA A 58 -32.11 -54.82 11.34
N ASP A 59 -31.75 -53.80 10.57
CA ASP A 59 -32.47 -52.52 10.46
C ASP A 59 -33.29 -52.53 9.16
N TRP A 60 -34.61 -52.59 9.29
CA TRP A 60 -35.52 -52.64 8.14
C TRP A 60 -36.07 -51.24 7.77
N ALA A 61 -35.80 -50.21 8.59
CA ALA A 61 -36.23 -48.83 8.36
C ALA A 61 -35.07 -47.98 7.78
N ILE A 62 -34.49 -48.45 6.66
CA ILE A 62 -33.25 -47.92 6.07
C ILE A 62 -33.42 -46.50 5.49
N ASP A 63 -34.65 -46.05 5.22
CA ASP A 63 -34.94 -44.78 4.54
C ASP A 63 -35.00 -43.54 5.46
N LEU A 64 -34.79 -43.70 6.78
CA LEU A 64 -34.83 -42.61 7.78
C LEU A 64 -33.45 -42.29 8.41
N GLN A 65 -32.35 -42.65 7.75
CA GLN A 65 -31.03 -42.76 8.38
C GLN A 65 -30.26 -41.45 8.60
N ILE A 66 -30.63 -40.33 7.97
CA ILE A 66 -29.92 -39.06 8.19
C ILE A 66 -30.64 -38.24 9.25
N TYR A 67 -30.22 -38.41 10.49
CA TYR A 67 -30.56 -37.48 11.58
C TYR A 67 -29.66 -36.26 11.46
N ARG A 68 -30.26 -35.09 11.18
CA ARG A 68 -29.56 -33.82 11.33
C ARG A 68 -29.75 -33.33 12.76
N ASP A 69 -28.64 -32.90 13.36
CA ASP A 69 -28.72 -32.17 14.62
C ASP A 69 -29.57 -30.90 14.40
N VAL A 70 -30.21 -30.47 15.49
CA VAL A 70 -30.86 -29.16 15.53
C VAL A 70 -29.80 -28.13 15.12
N PRO A 71 -30.11 -27.18 14.21
CA PRO A 71 -29.17 -26.14 13.83
C PRO A 71 -28.57 -25.43 15.05
N LYS A 72 -27.29 -25.09 14.95
CA LYS A 72 -26.52 -24.46 16.02
C LYS A 72 -27.29 -23.25 16.55
N GLY A 73 -27.37 -23.08 17.88
CA GLY A 73 -28.10 -21.97 18.52
C GLY A 73 -29.51 -22.29 19.02
N HIS A 74 -30.10 -23.45 18.67
CA HIS A 74 -31.51 -23.73 19.01
C HIS A 74 -31.72 -24.81 20.07
N LYS A 75 -32.72 -24.60 20.92
CA LYS A 75 -33.12 -25.52 22.01
C LYS A 75 -33.96 -26.72 21.53
N GLY A 76 -34.23 -26.85 20.23
CA GLY A 76 -34.95 -27.97 19.64
C GLY A 76 -35.54 -27.71 18.24
N TRP A 77 -35.82 -28.78 17.48
CA TRP A 77 -36.44 -28.71 16.14
C TRP A 77 -37.79 -27.99 16.13
N ASN A 78 -38.59 -28.14 17.19
CA ASN A 78 -39.89 -27.45 17.27
C ASN A 78 -39.74 -25.93 17.28
N ASN A 79 -38.70 -25.41 17.94
CA ASN A 79 -38.47 -23.97 18.01
C ASN A 79 -38.04 -23.43 16.65
N TRP A 80 -37.07 -24.11 16.03
CA TRP A 80 -36.60 -23.83 14.67
C TRP A 80 -37.75 -23.81 13.64
N ILE A 81 -38.63 -24.82 13.67
CA ILE A 81 -39.77 -24.93 12.76
C ILE A 81 -40.81 -23.83 13.01
N LEU A 82 -41.07 -23.48 14.27
CA LEU A 82 -42.00 -22.38 14.60
C LEU A 82 -41.47 -21.03 14.10
N THR A 83 -40.17 -20.78 14.21
CA THR A 83 -39.55 -19.54 13.70
C THR A 83 -39.67 -19.45 12.18
N ILE A 84 -39.38 -20.53 11.45
CA ILE A 84 -39.61 -20.60 9.98
C ILE A 84 -41.09 -20.32 9.64
N ASN A 85 -42.01 -20.98 10.33
CA ASN A 85 -43.45 -20.85 10.06
C ASN A 85 -44.00 -19.44 10.34
N ALA A 86 -43.35 -18.69 11.23
CA ALA A 86 -43.67 -17.30 11.50
C ALA A 86 -43.05 -16.32 10.48
N GLY A 87 -42.40 -16.81 9.42
CA GLY A 87 -41.66 -15.96 8.47
C GLY A 87 -40.44 -15.28 9.11
N MET A 88 -39.95 -15.85 10.21
CA MET A 88 -38.74 -15.42 10.89
C MET A 88 -37.60 -16.33 10.45
N ASP A 89 -36.43 -15.76 10.22
CA ASP A 89 -35.26 -16.58 9.95
C ASP A 89 -34.90 -17.31 11.25
N PRO A 90 -34.83 -18.64 11.21
CA PRO A 90 -34.71 -19.43 12.40
C PRO A 90 -33.34 -19.27 13.08
N GLY A 91 -32.29 -18.73 12.45
CA GLY A 91 -31.02 -18.38 13.14
C GLY A 91 -31.11 -17.21 14.14
N TYR A 92 -32.30 -16.73 14.50
CA TYR A 92 -32.51 -15.43 15.14
C TYR A 92 -33.01 -15.56 16.59
N GLU A 93 -32.54 -16.57 17.32
CA GLU A 93 -32.91 -16.73 18.73
C GLU A 93 -31.81 -16.27 19.69
N GLY A 94 -31.98 -15.06 20.20
CA GLY A 94 -31.24 -14.46 21.31
C GLY A 94 -31.94 -13.19 21.80
N ASP A 95 -31.72 -12.79 23.06
CA ASP A 95 -32.09 -11.45 23.53
C ASP A 95 -31.24 -10.44 22.74
N ARG A 96 -31.87 -9.68 21.85
CA ARG A 96 -31.20 -8.63 21.08
C ARG A 96 -30.78 -7.50 22.00
N GLY A 97 -29.57 -6.99 21.79
CA GLY A 97 -29.09 -5.81 22.49
C GLY A 97 -29.96 -4.60 22.16
N GLY A 98 -30.20 -3.74 23.15
CA GLY A 98 -30.80 -2.43 22.92
C GLY A 98 -32.27 -2.45 22.50
N ASN A 99 -32.68 -1.43 21.74
CA ASN A 99 -34.05 -1.23 21.25
C ASN A 99 -34.15 -0.99 19.73
N TRP A 100 -33.05 -1.15 19.00
CA TRP A 100 -32.96 -0.88 17.55
C TRP A 100 -34.00 -1.61 16.70
N ASN A 101 -34.47 -2.77 17.15
CA ASN A 101 -35.48 -3.61 16.51
C ASN A 101 -36.94 -3.20 16.84
N ASP A 102 -37.15 -2.37 17.87
CA ASP A 102 -38.45 -1.84 18.28
C ASP A 102 -38.78 -0.49 17.62
N LEU A 103 -37.78 0.15 17.00
CA LEU A 103 -37.91 1.44 16.32
C LEU A 103 -38.55 1.28 14.93
N VAL A 104 -39.22 2.34 14.46
CA VAL A 104 -40.03 2.30 13.23
C VAL A 104 -39.48 3.22 12.13
N CYS A 105 -39.64 2.84 10.86
CA CYS A 105 -39.18 3.64 9.71
C CYS A 105 -39.88 5.00 9.56
N THR A 106 -40.99 5.22 10.27
CA THR A 106 -41.69 6.52 10.32
C THR A 106 -41.10 7.45 11.37
N ASP A 107 -40.04 7.05 12.08
CA ASP A 107 -39.37 7.92 13.04
C ASP A 107 -38.84 9.20 12.34
N PRO A 108 -38.99 10.39 12.95
CA PRO A 108 -38.46 11.64 12.42
C PRO A 108 -36.96 11.58 12.10
N VAL A 109 -36.17 10.79 12.83
CA VAL A 109 -34.74 10.64 12.58
C VAL A 109 -34.47 10.03 11.20
N ILE A 110 -35.38 9.19 10.67
CA ILE A 110 -35.30 8.63 9.31
C ILE A 110 -35.95 9.55 8.28
N THR A 111 -37.19 9.98 8.55
CA THR A 111 -38.01 10.73 7.58
C THR A 111 -37.53 12.18 7.39
N GLU A 112 -36.84 12.72 8.39
CA GLU A 112 -36.25 14.06 8.42
C GLU A 112 -34.73 14.00 8.71
N SER A 113 -34.03 12.97 8.22
CA SER A 113 -32.60 12.70 8.49
C SER A 113 -31.67 13.92 8.32
N ARG A 114 -32.02 14.83 7.42
CA ARG A 114 -31.34 16.13 7.20
C ARG A 114 -31.38 17.11 8.38
N ARG A 115 -32.19 16.86 9.41
CA ARG A 115 -32.25 17.66 10.65
C ARG A 115 -31.35 17.14 11.76
N TYR A 116 -30.83 15.93 11.60
CA TYR A 116 -30.05 15.23 12.61
C TYR A 116 -28.63 15.04 12.11
N THR A 117 -27.65 15.25 12.98
CA THR A 117 -26.26 14.91 12.68
C THR A 117 -26.13 13.39 12.51
N PRO A 118 -25.13 12.90 11.76
CA PRO A 118 -24.93 11.46 11.59
C PRO A 118 -24.76 10.71 12.92
N LYS A 119 -24.11 11.36 13.91
CA LYS A 119 -23.95 10.84 15.27
C LYS A 119 -25.26 10.73 16.03
N GLU A 120 -26.14 11.74 15.92
CA GLU A 120 -27.47 11.69 16.52
C GLU A 120 -28.31 10.58 15.90
N GLN A 121 -28.28 10.43 14.56
CA GLN A 121 -28.98 9.34 13.89
C GLN A 121 -28.50 7.97 14.39
N TRP A 122 -27.18 7.76 14.44
CA TRP A 122 -26.58 6.51 14.91
C TRP A 122 -26.97 6.16 16.36
N GLN A 123 -27.02 7.17 17.23
CA GLN A 123 -27.35 6.99 18.65
C GLN A 123 -28.86 6.81 18.88
N MET A 124 -29.70 7.63 18.24
CA MET A 124 -31.15 7.59 18.44
C MET A 124 -31.78 6.34 17.86
N LEU A 125 -31.19 5.78 16.81
CA LEU A 125 -31.66 4.56 16.17
C LEU A 125 -30.94 3.30 16.67
N ASP A 126 -30.06 3.46 17.65
CA ASP A 126 -29.36 2.35 18.32
C ASP A 126 -28.59 1.44 17.34
N CYS A 127 -27.93 2.08 16.35
CA CYS A 127 -27.19 1.39 15.31
C CYS A 127 -25.98 0.60 15.84
N GLN A 128 -25.45 0.96 17.01
CA GLN A 128 -24.34 0.22 17.61
C GLN A 128 -24.77 -1.17 18.08
N ASP A 129 -25.92 -1.27 18.75
CA ASP A 129 -26.44 -2.57 19.18
C ASP A 129 -26.91 -3.40 17.98
N ALA A 130 -27.47 -2.78 16.95
CA ALA A 130 -27.76 -3.46 15.68
C ALA A 130 -26.51 -4.09 15.02
N TRP A 131 -25.38 -3.37 15.01
CA TRP A 131 -24.10 -3.90 14.51
C TRP A 131 -23.56 -5.04 15.40
N ASN A 132 -23.64 -4.87 16.72
CA ASN A 132 -23.19 -5.88 17.68
C ASN A 132 -23.98 -7.19 17.53
N ASP A 133 -25.32 -7.10 17.46
CA ASP A 133 -26.20 -8.24 17.29
C ASP A 133 -25.94 -8.97 15.95
N ALA A 134 -25.80 -8.23 14.86
CA ALA A 134 -25.55 -8.81 13.54
C ALA A 134 -24.19 -9.52 13.49
N THR A 135 -23.15 -8.90 14.04
CA THR A 135 -21.81 -9.50 14.07
C THR A 135 -21.71 -10.66 15.04
N GLN A 136 -22.42 -10.63 16.17
CA GLN A 136 -22.53 -11.76 17.09
C GLN A 136 -23.23 -12.95 16.43
N THR A 137 -24.33 -12.70 15.72
CA THR A 137 -25.08 -13.72 14.97
C THR A 137 -24.18 -14.41 13.93
N TRP A 138 -23.41 -13.62 13.15
CA TRP A 138 -22.39 -14.16 12.26
C TRP A 138 -21.41 -15.08 12.98
N LYS A 139 -20.81 -14.60 14.09
CA LYS A 139 -19.80 -15.34 14.86
C LYS A 139 -20.31 -16.66 15.41
N GLU A 140 -21.52 -16.65 15.94
CA GLU A 140 -22.08 -17.81 16.63
C GLU A 140 -22.59 -18.87 15.66
N LEU A 141 -23.20 -18.45 14.55
CA LEU A 141 -24.02 -19.34 13.71
C LEU A 141 -23.42 -19.64 12.34
N TYR A 142 -22.73 -18.69 11.72
CA TYR A 142 -22.34 -18.77 10.30
C TYR A 142 -20.83 -18.85 10.08
N ARG A 143 -20.02 -18.29 10.99
CA ARG A 143 -18.56 -18.30 10.85
C ARG A 143 -18.03 -19.74 10.78
N GLY A 144 -17.34 -20.04 9.68
CA GLY A 144 -16.69 -21.34 9.44
C GLY A 144 -17.60 -22.43 8.87
N ASP A 145 -18.82 -22.09 8.41
CA ASP A 145 -19.74 -23.04 7.77
C ASP A 145 -19.30 -23.50 6.37
N GLY A 146 -18.29 -22.86 5.78
CA GLY A 146 -17.67 -23.18 4.49
C GLY A 146 -18.49 -22.77 3.27
N GLY A 147 -19.64 -22.10 3.44
CA GLY A 147 -20.54 -21.72 2.35
C GLY A 147 -21.08 -20.28 2.40
N SER A 148 -20.83 -19.56 3.49
CA SER A 148 -21.34 -18.21 3.72
C SER A 148 -20.21 -17.18 3.82
N THR A 149 -20.35 -16.06 3.11
CA THR A 149 -19.47 -14.88 3.27
C THR A 149 -20.11 -13.88 4.24
N PHE A 150 -19.27 -13.08 4.92
CA PHE A 150 -19.71 -12.21 6.01
C PHE A 150 -20.81 -11.23 5.59
N SER A 151 -20.56 -10.39 4.59
CA SER A 151 -21.54 -9.38 4.15
C SER A 151 -22.81 -10.01 3.59
N ARG A 152 -22.71 -11.20 2.99
CA ARG A 152 -23.87 -11.97 2.53
C ARG A 152 -24.75 -12.36 3.71
N VAL A 153 -24.18 -12.85 4.80
CA VAL A 153 -24.94 -13.15 6.02
C VAL A 153 -25.49 -11.88 6.67
N ILE A 154 -24.70 -10.80 6.74
CA ILE A 154 -25.19 -9.53 7.29
C ILE A 154 -26.38 -8.99 6.48
N SER A 155 -26.35 -9.09 5.15
CA SER A 155 -27.49 -8.72 4.30
C SER A 155 -28.73 -9.56 4.61
N GLN A 156 -28.55 -10.85 4.92
CA GLN A 156 -29.64 -11.74 5.32
C GLN A 156 -30.18 -11.40 6.70
N ILE A 157 -29.30 -11.14 7.68
CA ILE A 157 -29.65 -10.67 9.03
C ILE A 157 -30.54 -9.43 8.95
N PHE A 158 -30.16 -8.49 8.08
CA PHE A 158 -30.93 -7.29 7.83
C PHE A 158 -31.96 -7.43 6.68
N ARG A 159 -32.32 -8.64 6.28
CA ARG A 159 -33.38 -8.94 5.29
C ARG A 159 -33.32 -8.10 4.01
N TYR A 160 -32.11 -7.83 3.55
CA TYR A 160 -31.82 -7.13 2.30
C TYR A 160 -31.48 -8.12 1.19
N PRO A 161 -31.51 -7.67 -0.09
CA PRO A 161 -31.00 -8.46 -1.19
C PRO A 161 -29.59 -8.98 -0.87
N ILE A 162 -29.37 -10.26 -1.14
CA ILE A 162 -28.10 -10.91 -0.87
C ILE A 162 -26.99 -10.18 -1.63
N ALA A 163 -25.99 -9.71 -0.90
CA ALA A 163 -24.83 -9.05 -1.47
C ALA A 163 -23.51 -9.43 -0.79
N ASP A 164 -22.47 -9.56 -1.59
CA ASP A 164 -21.08 -9.74 -1.17
C ASP A 164 -20.29 -8.44 -1.41
N CYS A 165 -19.94 -7.75 -0.34
CA CYS A 165 -19.19 -6.49 -0.39
C CYS A 165 -17.68 -6.72 -0.53
N GLY A 166 -17.22 -7.96 -0.35
CA GLY A 166 -15.83 -8.36 -0.59
C GLY A 166 -15.50 -8.56 -2.06
N GLN A 167 -16.50 -8.65 -2.94
CA GLN A 167 -16.32 -8.85 -4.38
C GLN A 167 -16.48 -7.54 -5.14
N LEU A 168 -15.53 -7.22 -6.02
CA LEU A 168 -15.55 -6.01 -6.85
C LEU A 168 -16.70 -6.02 -7.86
N ASP A 169 -16.82 -7.12 -8.61
CA ASP A 169 -17.84 -7.31 -9.64
C ASP A 169 -18.82 -8.41 -9.23
N ASN A 170 -20.11 -8.24 -9.59
CA ASN A 170 -21.19 -9.22 -9.36
C ASN A 170 -21.53 -9.55 -7.90
N GLY A 171 -20.88 -8.91 -6.92
CA GLY A 171 -21.21 -9.04 -5.50
C GLY A 171 -22.54 -8.37 -5.10
N GLY A 172 -23.05 -7.42 -5.89
CA GLY A 172 -24.35 -6.76 -5.63
C GLY A 172 -24.34 -5.73 -4.50
N CYS A 173 -23.16 -5.39 -3.94
CA CYS A 173 -22.99 -4.40 -2.86
C CYS A 173 -22.88 -2.95 -3.37
N ASN A 174 -23.72 -2.57 -4.33
CA ASN A 174 -23.67 -1.27 -5.01
C ASN A 174 -25.00 -0.48 -4.94
N SER A 175 -25.94 -0.94 -4.11
CA SER A 175 -27.26 -0.33 -3.98
C SER A 175 -27.62 -0.07 -2.53
N PHE A 176 -27.93 1.20 -2.25
CA PHE A 176 -28.47 1.59 -0.95
C PHE A 176 -29.87 1.01 -0.77
N GLN A 177 -30.12 0.54 0.45
CA GLN A 177 -31.39 -0.03 0.85
C GLN A 177 -32.20 0.99 1.63
N GLN A 178 -33.51 1.00 1.38
CA GLN A 178 -34.42 1.81 2.16
C GLN A 178 -34.71 1.17 3.51
N CYS A 179 -35.18 1.97 4.46
CA CYS A 179 -35.67 1.47 5.73
C CYS A 179 -36.77 0.43 5.50
N ASN A 180 -36.63 -0.74 6.10
CA ASN A 180 -37.60 -1.83 6.03
C ASN A 180 -38.10 -2.18 7.45
N MET A 181 -39.41 -2.43 7.57
CA MET A 181 -40.07 -2.84 8.80
C MET A 181 -40.32 -4.35 8.90
N ASP A 182 -39.89 -5.14 7.92
CA ASP A 182 -40.09 -6.59 7.94
C ASP A 182 -39.39 -7.24 9.16
N ALA A 183 -40.18 -7.74 10.10
CA ALA A 183 -39.81 -8.39 11.36
C ALA A 183 -38.31 -8.34 11.77
N GLY A 184 -37.95 -7.27 12.49
CA GLY A 184 -36.70 -7.19 13.25
C GLY A 184 -35.51 -6.57 12.52
N THR A 185 -35.68 -5.85 11.42
CA THR A 185 -34.60 -5.08 10.78
C THR A 185 -34.46 -3.67 11.33
N GLY A 186 -35.59 -3.03 11.64
CA GLY A 186 -35.66 -1.67 12.13
C GLY A 186 -34.97 -0.63 11.22
N PRO A 187 -35.04 0.65 11.59
CA PRO A 187 -34.31 1.71 10.90
C PRO A 187 -32.78 1.55 10.98
N ALA A 188 -32.28 0.97 12.08
CA ALA A 188 -30.86 0.74 12.30
C ALA A 188 -30.22 -0.17 11.25
N GLY A 189 -30.91 -1.25 10.85
CA GLY A 189 -30.40 -2.19 9.85
C GLY A 189 -30.10 -1.51 8.52
N SER A 190 -30.95 -0.57 8.09
CA SER A 190 -30.73 0.18 6.84
C SER A 190 -29.50 1.09 6.91
N LEU A 191 -29.27 1.74 8.05
CA LEU A 191 -28.14 2.65 8.24
C LEU A 191 -26.82 1.89 8.35
N VAL A 192 -26.80 0.79 9.10
CA VAL A 192 -25.64 -0.09 9.21
C VAL A 192 -25.31 -0.69 7.84
N TRP A 193 -26.30 -1.28 7.16
CA TRP A 193 -26.09 -1.88 5.84
C TRP A 193 -25.60 -0.86 4.80
N ASN A 194 -26.23 0.32 4.72
CA ASN A 194 -25.81 1.36 3.79
C ASN A 194 -24.40 1.87 4.08
N SER A 195 -23.96 1.86 5.34
CA SER A 195 -22.58 2.19 5.69
C SER A 195 -21.59 1.15 5.13
N LEU A 196 -21.95 -0.14 5.12
CA LEU A 196 -21.12 -1.18 4.47
C LEU A 196 -21.08 -1.03 2.95
N VAL A 197 -22.22 -0.71 2.34
CA VAL A 197 -22.30 -0.37 0.91
C VAL A 197 -21.42 0.83 0.60
N THR A 198 -21.44 1.88 1.43
CA THR A 198 -20.56 3.04 1.27
C THR A 198 -19.08 2.64 1.38
N THR A 199 -18.69 1.81 2.35
CA THR A 199 -17.32 1.30 2.45
C THR A 199 -16.88 0.60 1.15
N HIS A 200 -17.70 -0.32 0.64
CA HIS A 200 -17.43 -0.98 -0.65
C HIS A 200 -17.30 0.03 -1.80
N MET A 201 -18.24 0.96 -1.90
CA MET A 201 -18.25 1.99 -2.95
C MET A 201 -17.05 2.94 -2.88
N ILE A 202 -16.52 3.26 -1.70
CA ILE A 202 -15.34 4.11 -1.57
C ILE A 202 -14.14 3.45 -2.23
N TYR A 203 -13.94 2.16 -1.97
CA TYR A 203 -12.79 1.41 -2.49
C TYR A 203 -12.92 1.06 -3.97
N THR A 204 -14.13 0.72 -4.45
CA THR A 204 -14.35 0.51 -5.90
C THR A 204 -14.16 1.80 -6.68
N ASN A 205 -14.68 2.93 -6.21
CA ASN A 205 -14.44 4.22 -6.85
C ASN A 205 -12.97 4.64 -6.75
N PHE A 206 -12.30 4.32 -5.63
CA PHE A 206 -10.88 4.58 -5.48
C PHE A 206 -10.05 3.87 -6.54
N HIS A 207 -10.36 2.60 -6.81
CA HIS A 207 -9.77 1.85 -7.92
C HIS A 207 -9.95 2.57 -9.25
N THR A 208 -11.21 2.88 -9.61
CA THR A 208 -11.56 3.60 -10.84
C THR A 208 -10.81 4.92 -10.98
N VAL A 209 -10.62 5.64 -9.87
CA VAL A 209 -9.83 6.88 -9.84
C VAL A 209 -8.36 6.62 -10.12
N LEU A 210 -7.75 5.61 -9.50
CA LEU A 210 -6.37 5.25 -9.77
C LEU A 210 -6.15 4.81 -11.23
N GLU A 211 -7.03 3.98 -11.81
CA GLU A 211 -6.91 3.57 -13.23
C GLU A 211 -6.90 4.78 -14.17
N GLN A 212 -7.81 5.72 -13.89
CA GLN A 212 -7.99 6.89 -14.73
C GLN A 212 -6.87 7.90 -14.54
N LEU A 213 -6.36 8.08 -13.31
CA LEU A 213 -5.17 8.91 -13.06
C LEU A 213 -3.94 8.30 -13.74
N ALA A 214 -3.74 6.99 -13.67
CA ALA A 214 -2.66 6.31 -14.37
C ALA A 214 -2.75 6.51 -15.91
N THR A 215 -3.98 6.54 -16.43
CA THR A 215 -4.23 6.80 -17.86
C THR A 215 -4.05 8.29 -18.23
N GLN A 216 -4.50 9.22 -17.39
CA GLN A 216 -4.47 10.67 -17.65
C GLN A 216 -3.10 11.30 -17.46
N VAL A 217 -2.35 10.89 -16.44
CA VAL A 217 -0.98 11.36 -16.17
C VAL A 217 0.01 10.76 -17.19
N SER A 218 -0.50 10.03 -18.19
CA SER A 218 0.31 9.38 -19.21
C SER A 218 1.40 8.50 -18.59
N LEU A 219 1.11 7.76 -17.52
CA LEU A 219 2.05 6.74 -17.02
C LEU A 219 2.31 5.67 -18.11
N ARG A 220 1.36 5.49 -19.05
CA ARG A 220 1.55 4.70 -20.27
C ARG A 220 2.61 5.25 -21.23
N ALA A 221 2.99 6.52 -21.08
CA ALA A 221 4.06 7.13 -21.85
C ALA A 221 5.43 6.74 -21.33
N VAL A 222 5.55 6.28 -20.09
CA VAL A 222 6.73 5.56 -19.59
C VAL A 222 6.68 4.16 -20.19
N SER A 223 7.24 4.02 -21.38
CA SER A 223 7.31 2.73 -22.08
C SER A 223 8.69 2.13 -21.87
N PHE A 224 8.71 0.92 -21.31
CA PHE A 224 9.92 0.12 -21.16
C PHE A 224 10.06 -0.78 -22.38
N THR A 225 10.81 -0.33 -23.38
CA THR A 225 11.27 -1.24 -24.43
C THR A 225 12.55 -1.91 -23.94
N ASP A 226 12.50 -3.21 -23.61
CA ASP A 226 13.64 -4.05 -23.21
C ASP A 226 14.52 -3.49 -22.07
N HIS A 227 14.04 -3.61 -20.81
CA HIS A 227 14.81 -3.63 -19.54
C HIS A 227 15.89 -2.53 -19.26
N SER A 228 16.03 -1.51 -20.11
CA SER A 228 17.14 -0.55 -20.03
C SER A 228 16.81 0.86 -20.56
N HIS A 229 15.57 1.08 -21.03
CA HIS A 229 15.20 2.31 -21.70
C HIS A 229 13.97 2.96 -21.05
N LEU A 230 14.21 4.04 -20.30
CA LEU A 230 13.17 4.94 -19.84
C LEU A 230 12.80 5.91 -20.98
N TYR A 231 11.75 5.58 -21.73
CA TYR A 231 11.22 6.46 -22.77
C TYR A 231 9.97 7.17 -22.22
N VAL A 232 10.00 8.49 -22.06
CA VAL A 232 8.80 9.32 -21.78
C VAL A 232 8.21 9.74 -23.13
N SER A 233 7.46 8.82 -23.75
CA SER A 233 7.07 8.87 -25.17
C SER A 233 6.11 10.01 -25.55
N GLU A 234 5.28 10.47 -24.60
CA GLU A 234 4.05 11.23 -24.93
C GLU A 234 3.97 12.62 -24.31
N TYR A 235 5.05 13.13 -23.71
CA TYR A 235 5.13 14.54 -23.29
C TYR A 235 6.18 15.29 -24.13
N PRO A 236 5.83 15.74 -25.36
CA PRO A 236 6.73 16.53 -26.20
C PRO A 236 7.33 17.72 -25.45
N SER A 237 6.51 18.40 -24.63
CA SER A 237 6.96 19.53 -23.81
C SER A 237 7.98 19.15 -22.73
N TYR A 238 7.95 17.94 -22.17
CA TYR A 238 8.97 17.54 -21.19
C TYR A 238 10.35 17.43 -21.83
N LYS A 239 10.45 16.71 -22.96
CA LYS A 239 11.71 16.57 -23.70
C LYS A 239 12.24 17.91 -24.21
N ASP A 240 11.33 18.81 -24.57
CA ASP A 240 11.66 20.16 -25.03
C ASP A 240 12.09 21.10 -23.88
N HIS A 241 11.79 20.75 -22.62
CA HIS A 241 12.03 21.64 -21.47
C HIS A 241 13.06 21.12 -20.46
N PHE A 242 13.11 19.84 -20.11
CA PHE A 242 13.83 19.34 -18.91
C PHE A 242 15.03 18.41 -19.20
N THR A 243 15.48 18.32 -20.46
CA THR A 243 16.59 17.46 -20.96
C THR A 243 16.24 15.96 -21.07
N PRO A 244 16.72 15.24 -22.11
CA PRO A 244 16.50 13.79 -22.21
C PRO A 244 17.29 13.01 -21.17
N ILE A 245 16.69 11.97 -20.60
CA ILE A 245 17.39 11.03 -19.71
C ILE A 245 18.42 10.24 -20.55
N PRO A 246 19.70 10.12 -20.13
CA PRO A 246 20.75 9.45 -20.90
C PRO A 246 20.42 7.97 -21.13
N LYS A 247 20.92 7.43 -22.23
CA LYS A 247 20.59 6.08 -22.69
C LYS A 247 21.21 4.94 -21.86
N ASP A 248 22.24 5.26 -21.08
CA ASP A 248 23.15 4.28 -20.46
C ASP A 248 23.23 4.42 -18.93
N SER A 249 22.20 4.98 -18.26
CA SER A 249 22.18 5.06 -16.80
C SER A 249 21.78 3.71 -16.20
N ASP A 250 22.59 3.17 -15.30
CA ASP A 250 22.26 1.96 -14.55
C ASP A 250 21.12 2.23 -13.54
N ASN A 251 20.14 1.34 -13.50
CA ASN A 251 19.08 1.27 -12.49
C ASN A 251 18.05 2.44 -12.36
N PRO A 252 17.74 3.28 -13.38
CA PRO A 252 16.68 4.30 -13.29
C PRO A 252 15.29 3.67 -13.14
N LEU A 253 15.15 2.41 -13.59
CA LEU A 253 13.93 1.62 -13.54
C LEU A 253 13.49 1.38 -12.09
N GLN A 254 14.37 0.85 -11.23
CA GLN A 254 14.01 0.54 -9.86
C GLN A 254 13.67 1.81 -9.06
N ILE A 255 14.44 2.90 -9.26
CA ILE A 255 14.19 4.19 -8.59
C ILE A 255 12.84 4.76 -9.00
N LEU A 256 12.44 4.61 -10.27
CA LEU A 256 11.14 5.07 -10.76
C LEU A 256 10.00 4.17 -10.26
N LEU A 257 10.16 2.84 -10.30
CA LEU A 257 9.17 1.87 -9.82
C LEU A 257 8.91 2.04 -8.31
N ASP A 258 9.96 2.17 -7.50
CA ASP A 258 9.84 2.43 -6.06
C ASP A 258 9.07 3.74 -5.78
N PHE A 259 9.20 4.74 -6.66
CA PHE A 259 8.50 6.02 -6.54
C PHE A 259 7.08 6.04 -7.09
N LEU A 260 6.74 5.16 -8.04
CA LEU A 260 5.35 5.01 -8.48
C LEU A 260 4.46 4.62 -7.29
N GLY A 261 4.92 3.74 -6.40
CA GLY A 261 4.20 3.38 -5.16
C GLY A 261 3.87 4.59 -4.26
N ILE A 262 4.80 5.55 -4.19
CA ILE A 262 4.62 6.81 -3.44
C ILE A 262 3.61 7.72 -4.15
N PHE A 263 3.64 7.79 -5.49
CA PHE A 263 2.65 8.53 -6.28
C PHE A 263 1.22 8.00 -6.05
N GLY A 264 1.03 6.67 -6.13
CA GLY A 264 -0.26 6.04 -5.86
C GLY A 264 -0.77 6.38 -4.46
N THR A 265 0.13 6.38 -3.48
CA THR A 265 -0.17 6.77 -2.09
C THR A 265 -0.64 8.21 -1.96
N ILE A 266 0.00 9.17 -2.65
CA ILE A 266 -0.40 10.59 -2.63
C ILE A 266 -1.76 10.80 -3.29
N ALA A 267 -1.97 10.23 -4.47
CA ALA A 267 -3.24 10.28 -5.17
C ALA A 267 -4.37 9.68 -4.33
N GLY A 268 -4.09 8.56 -3.65
CA GLY A 268 -4.99 7.93 -2.70
C GLY A 268 -5.30 8.81 -1.50
N ALA A 269 -4.28 9.35 -0.84
CA ALA A 269 -4.49 10.24 0.29
C ALA A 269 -5.36 11.45 -0.12
N SER A 270 -5.09 12.08 -1.26
CA SER A 270 -5.92 13.19 -1.77
C SER A 270 -7.37 12.77 -2.03
N TYR A 271 -7.59 11.60 -2.64
CA TYR A 271 -8.93 11.04 -2.83
C TYR A 271 -9.67 10.86 -1.50
N PHE A 272 -9.04 10.20 -0.52
CA PHE A 272 -9.65 9.97 0.78
C PHE A 272 -9.88 11.26 1.54
N ASN A 273 -8.96 12.23 1.49
CA ASN A 273 -9.15 13.54 2.11
C ASN A 273 -10.38 14.25 1.52
N LYS A 274 -10.55 14.24 0.19
CA LYS A 274 -11.74 14.85 -0.45
C LYS A 274 -13.02 14.14 -0.08
N PHE A 275 -13.02 12.81 -0.12
CA PHE A 275 -14.16 12.02 0.32
C PHE A 275 -14.54 12.37 1.76
N LEU A 276 -13.55 12.36 2.66
CA LEU A 276 -13.73 12.67 4.07
C LEU A 276 -14.21 14.09 4.25
N SER A 277 -13.63 15.10 3.59
CA SER A 277 -14.07 16.50 3.68
C SER A 277 -15.52 16.72 3.25
N GLY A 278 -16.07 15.82 2.43
CA GLY A 278 -17.48 15.80 2.04
C GLY A 278 -18.42 15.21 3.10
N LEU A 279 -17.91 14.56 4.16
CA LEU A 279 -18.72 13.98 5.23
C LEU A 279 -19.14 15.04 6.25
N ALA A 280 -20.40 15.04 6.66
CA ALA A 280 -20.88 15.87 7.77
C ALA A 280 -20.18 15.54 9.12
N SER A 281 -19.53 14.38 9.24
CA SER A 281 -18.78 13.97 10.44
C SER A 281 -17.30 14.35 10.40
N ALA A 282 -16.81 15.01 9.35
CA ALA A 282 -15.38 15.13 9.03
C ALA A 282 -14.57 16.11 9.88
N THR A 283 -15.17 16.86 10.79
CA THR A 283 -14.39 17.68 11.72
C THR A 283 -13.63 16.78 12.70
N PRO A 284 -12.29 16.85 12.77
CA PRO A 284 -11.49 16.02 13.67
C PRO A 284 -11.69 16.50 15.10
N SER A 285 -12.74 16.00 15.75
CA SER A 285 -12.94 16.21 17.18
C SER A 285 -13.22 14.87 17.85
N SER A 286 -12.22 14.43 18.63
CA SER A 286 -12.11 13.22 19.47
C SER A 286 -11.49 11.96 18.83
N GLY A 287 -10.64 11.29 19.63
CA GLY A 287 -9.70 10.23 19.20
C GLY A 287 -10.32 9.06 18.44
N ASN A 288 -11.49 8.56 18.88
CA ASN A 288 -12.11 7.41 18.21
C ASN A 288 -12.59 7.73 16.78
N ALA A 289 -12.85 9.01 16.45
CA ALA A 289 -13.17 9.44 15.08
C ALA A 289 -11.91 9.45 14.20
N LYS A 290 -10.77 9.85 14.77
CA LYS A 290 -9.46 9.78 14.11
C LYS A 290 -9.12 8.32 13.76
N ASP A 291 -9.35 7.37 14.66
CA ASP A 291 -8.97 5.97 14.45
C ASP A 291 -9.74 5.28 13.31
N GLY A 292 -11.05 5.53 13.17
CA GLY A 292 -11.85 4.93 12.08
C GLY A 292 -11.54 5.57 10.72
N THR A 293 -11.31 6.88 10.69
CA THR A 293 -10.85 7.60 9.51
C THR A 293 -9.47 7.14 9.06
N LEU A 294 -8.53 6.97 10.00
CA LEU A 294 -7.21 6.41 9.72
C LEU A 294 -7.31 4.98 9.20
N ALA A 295 -8.15 4.12 9.78
CA ALA A 295 -8.33 2.76 9.27
C ALA A 295 -8.83 2.74 7.81
N LEU A 296 -9.79 3.60 7.46
CA LEU A 296 -10.28 3.77 6.09
C LEU A 296 -9.15 4.22 5.14
N ILE A 297 -8.37 5.23 5.54
CA ILE A 297 -7.24 5.79 4.76
C ILE A 297 -6.13 4.75 4.61
N SER A 298 -5.68 4.13 5.70
CA SER A 298 -4.60 3.13 5.68
C SER A 298 -4.93 1.95 4.77
N GLY A 299 -6.19 1.54 4.74
CA GLY A 299 -6.68 0.57 3.76
C GLY A 299 -6.47 0.98 2.31
N GLY A 300 -6.85 2.22 1.99
CA GLY A 300 -6.66 2.80 0.67
C GLY A 300 -5.20 2.99 0.30
N VAL A 301 -4.36 3.43 1.24
CA VAL A 301 -2.92 3.60 1.04
C VAL A 301 -2.24 2.27 0.73
N ASN A 302 -2.60 1.19 1.44
CA ASN A 302 -2.05 -0.14 1.17
C ASN A 302 -2.45 -0.63 -0.22
N ILE A 303 -3.72 -0.48 -0.62
CA ILE A 303 -4.14 -0.76 -2.00
C ILE A 303 -3.28 0.04 -2.98
N ALA A 304 -3.15 1.36 -2.78
CA ALA A 304 -2.42 2.21 -3.72
C ALA A 304 -0.93 1.86 -3.82
N LYS A 305 -0.33 1.40 -2.71
CA LYS A 305 1.05 0.90 -2.67
C LYS A 305 1.18 -0.40 -3.47
N ASP A 306 0.32 -1.38 -3.16
CA ASP A 306 0.40 -2.72 -3.73
C ASP A 306 0.12 -2.69 -5.24
N LEU A 307 -0.93 -1.95 -5.65
CA LEU A 307 -1.36 -1.71 -7.04
C LEU A 307 -0.27 -1.12 -7.94
N VAL A 308 0.71 -0.45 -7.34
CA VAL A 308 1.75 0.31 -8.05
C VAL A 308 3.14 -0.32 -7.89
N SER A 309 3.29 -1.27 -6.97
CA SER A 309 4.53 -2.05 -6.78
C SER A 309 4.58 -3.37 -7.57
N GLY A 310 3.53 -3.70 -8.34
CA GLY A 310 3.44 -4.91 -9.17
C GLY A 310 4.43 -4.94 -10.34
N ASP A 311 4.78 -6.16 -10.78
CA ASP A 311 5.78 -6.46 -11.82
C ASP A 311 5.52 -5.70 -13.14
N SER A 312 6.61 -5.36 -13.81
CA SER A 312 6.84 -4.14 -14.60
C SER A 312 6.12 -3.96 -15.96
N ASP A 313 4.96 -4.56 -16.20
CA ASP A 313 4.18 -4.25 -17.40
C ASP A 313 2.94 -3.43 -16.99
N ALA A 314 2.86 -2.20 -17.49
CA ALA A 314 1.77 -1.22 -17.35
C ALA A 314 0.47 -1.69 -16.66
N TRP A 315 0.24 -1.24 -15.41
CA TRP A 315 -1.08 -1.19 -14.72
C TRP A 315 -2.06 -2.29 -15.20
N THR A 316 -1.81 -3.52 -14.74
CA THR A 316 -2.41 -4.74 -15.30
C THR A 316 -3.62 -5.23 -14.51
N VAL A 317 -4.24 -6.32 -15.00
CA VAL A 317 -5.42 -6.99 -14.40
C VAL A 317 -5.14 -7.46 -12.96
N GLU A 318 -3.89 -7.73 -12.62
CA GLU A 318 -3.42 -8.11 -11.28
C GLU A 318 -3.76 -7.04 -10.22
N ALA A 319 -3.84 -5.77 -10.62
CA ALA A 319 -4.24 -4.65 -9.80
C ALA A 319 -5.70 -4.79 -9.26
N GLN A 320 -6.58 -5.33 -10.10
CA GLN A 320 -7.96 -5.62 -9.72
C GLN A 320 -8.04 -6.78 -8.73
N ASP A 321 -7.20 -7.80 -8.91
CA ASP A 321 -7.11 -8.96 -8.01
C ASP A 321 -6.61 -8.56 -6.61
N ASP A 322 -5.65 -7.63 -6.51
CA ASP A 322 -5.15 -7.14 -5.23
C ASP A 322 -6.20 -6.35 -4.44
N LEU A 323 -6.99 -5.53 -5.15
CA LEU A 323 -8.10 -4.84 -4.53
C LEU A 323 -9.22 -5.80 -4.12
N GLU A 324 -9.53 -6.80 -4.95
CA GLU A 324 -10.51 -7.84 -4.59
C GLU A 324 -10.01 -8.63 -3.38
N ALA A 325 -8.72 -8.94 -3.30
CA ALA A 325 -8.11 -9.57 -2.15
C ALA A 325 -8.21 -8.69 -0.89
N TYR A 326 -7.95 -7.39 -1.01
CA TYR A 326 -8.08 -6.44 0.09
C TYR A 326 -9.53 -6.30 0.56
N LEU A 327 -10.49 -6.10 -0.34
CA LEU A 327 -11.92 -6.04 -0.01
C LEU A 327 -12.39 -7.37 0.58
N GLY A 328 -11.93 -8.48 0.03
CA GLY A 328 -12.12 -9.82 0.57
C GLY A 328 -11.63 -9.92 2.02
N GLN A 329 -10.46 -9.34 2.35
CA GLN A 329 -9.95 -9.28 3.73
C GLN A 329 -10.82 -8.38 4.63
N VAL A 330 -11.14 -7.15 4.20
CA VAL A 330 -11.98 -6.21 4.95
C VAL A 330 -13.32 -6.82 5.31
N PHE A 331 -13.92 -7.56 4.37
CA PHE A 331 -15.21 -8.23 4.54
C PHE A 331 -15.09 -9.73 4.84
N ASN A 332 -13.95 -10.23 5.34
CA ASN A 332 -13.81 -11.66 5.61
C ASN A 332 -14.57 -12.14 6.87
N GLY A 333 -15.00 -11.21 7.73
CA GLY A 333 -15.75 -11.51 8.95
C GLY A 333 -14.92 -12.09 10.10
N ASP A 334 -13.59 -11.97 10.07
CA ASP A 334 -12.73 -12.25 11.22
C ASP A 334 -12.84 -11.16 12.28
N ASP A 335 -12.43 -11.46 13.52
CA ASP A 335 -12.62 -10.53 14.63
C ASP A 335 -11.89 -9.20 14.44
N THR A 336 -10.69 -9.22 13.87
CA THR A 336 -9.93 -8.00 13.53
C THR A 336 -10.67 -7.16 12.48
N ASN A 337 -11.17 -7.78 11.41
CA ASN A 337 -11.80 -7.06 10.31
C ASN A 337 -13.22 -6.59 10.65
N ILE A 338 -13.93 -7.33 11.49
CA ILE A 338 -15.19 -6.86 12.10
C ILE A 338 -14.95 -5.63 12.97
N ASP A 339 -13.88 -5.60 13.76
CA ASP A 339 -13.54 -4.42 14.57
C ASP A 339 -13.14 -3.22 13.69
N ILE A 340 -12.35 -3.45 12.62
CA ILE A 340 -12.02 -2.40 11.63
C ILE A 340 -13.30 -1.84 10.98
N LEU A 341 -14.18 -2.70 10.46
CA LEU A 341 -15.46 -2.27 9.87
C LEU A 341 -16.33 -1.54 10.89
N GLY A 342 -16.41 -2.06 12.12
CA GLY A 342 -17.12 -1.41 13.22
C GLY A 342 -16.60 0.00 13.49
N ARG A 343 -15.28 0.20 13.51
CA ARG A 343 -14.65 1.52 13.65
C ARG A 343 -14.94 2.42 12.44
N ILE A 344 -14.96 1.89 11.22
CA ILE A 344 -15.25 2.69 10.03
C ILE A 344 -16.69 3.26 10.09
N ILE A 345 -17.67 2.44 10.46
CA ILE A 345 -19.09 2.84 10.43
C ILE A 345 -19.58 3.52 11.72
N ALA A 346 -18.90 3.29 12.86
CA ALA A 346 -19.34 3.74 14.18
C ALA A 346 -19.67 5.23 14.25
N GLY A 347 -20.72 5.58 14.99
CA GLY A 347 -21.17 6.96 15.14
C GLY A 347 -21.74 7.57 13.87
N GLY A 348 -22.11 6.74 12.89
CA GLY A 348 -22.76 7.17 11.66
C GLY A 348 -21.82 7.93 10.73
N ARG A 349 -20.51 7.69 10.78
CA ARG A 349 -19.51 8.44 9.98
C ARG A 349 -19.79 8.40 8.47
N LEU A 350 -20.39 7.32 8.01
CA LEU A 350 -20.77 7.12 6.62
C LEU A 350 -22.27 7.33 6.37
N LEU A 351 -22.96 8.08 7.24
CA LEU A 351 -24.35 8.46 7.04
C LEU A 351 -24.47 9.91 6.53
N PRO A 352 -25.44 10.20 5.65
CA PRO A 352 -25.80 11.57 5.35
C PRO A 352 -26.45 12.23 6.58
N GLY A 353 -26.33 13.54 6.74
CA GLY A 353 -26.95 14.24 7.88
C GLY A 353 -26.78 15.76 7.86
N ALA A 354 -27.29 16.41 8.90
CA ALA A 354 -27.07 17.84 9.12
C ALA A 354 -25.59 18.12 9.45
N TYR A 355 -25.03 19.16 8.86
CA TYR A 355 -23.76 19.78 9.26
C TYR A 355 -24.04 21.25 9.51
N ASP A 356 -23.61 21.83 10.64
CA ASP A 356 -23.74 23.26 10.99
C ASP A 356 -25.14 23.93 10.87
N GLY A 357 -26.22 23.16 10.75
CA GLY A 357 -27.57 23.68 10.47
C GLY A 357 -27.96 23.68 8.99
N SER A 358 -27.05 23.21 8.12
CA SER A 358 -27.24 22.99 6.69
C SER A 358 -27.39 21.49 6.37
N PRO A 359 -28.32 21.09 5.48
CA PRO A 359 -28.42 19.70 5.06
C PRO A 359 -27.20 19.32 4.20
N ALA A 360 -26.36 18.38 4.64
CA ALA A 360 -25.30 17.84 3.79
C ALA A 360 -25.93 17.06 2.62
N GLY A 361 -25.32 17.18 1.44
CA GLY A 361 -25.72 16.45 0.24
C GLY A 361 -25.55 14.93 0.39
N PRO A 362 -26.00 14.14 -0.61
CA PRO A 362 -25.72 12.70 -0.63
C PRO A 362 -24.22 12.45 -0.60
N LEU A 363 -23.80 11.42 0.12
CA LEU A 363 -22.42 10.93 0.11
C LEU A 363 -22.06 10.52 -1.31
N THR A 364 -21.27 11.36 -1.97
CA THR A 364 -20.85 11.14 -3.35
C THR A 364 -19.34 11.02 -3.35
N PRO A 365 -18.79 9.81 -3.59
CA PRO A 365 -17.36 9.63 -3.75
C PRO A 365 -16.80 10.61 -4.78
N PRO A 366 -15.60 11.19 -4.54
CA PRO A 366 -14.95 12.03 -5.53
C PRO A 366 -14.81 11.27 -6.84
N ASN A 367 -15.19 11.88 -7.95
CA ASN A 367 -14.97 11.27 -9.25
C ASN A 367 -13.56 11.59 -9.75
N SER A 368 -13.05 10.69 -10.58
CA SER A 368 -11.76 10.76 -11.29
C SER A 368 -11.64 11.91 -12.29
N THR A 369 -12.76 12.56 -12.64
CA THR A 369 -12.76 13.76 -13.48
C THR A 369 -12.61 15.04 -12.67
N SER A 370 -12.45 14.95 -11.35
CA SER A 370 -12.13 16.12 -10.54
C SER A 370 -10.75 16.63 -10.94
N THR A 371 -10.74 17.79 -11.61
CA THR A 371 -9.53 18.46 -12.10
C THR A 371 -8.47 18.59 -11.01
N GLU A 372 -8.90 18.77 -9.77
CA GLU A 372 -8.00 18.85 -8.64
C GLU A 372 -7.30 17.53 -8.28
N LEU A 373 -7.96 16.36 -8.36
CA LEU A 373 -7.27 15.07 -8.12
C LEU A 373 -6.21 14.83 -9.21
N THR A 374 -6.53 15.12 -10.46
CA THR A 374 -5.57 15.07 -11.57
C THR A 374 -4.40 16.01 -11.33
N LEU A 375 -4.65 17.26 -10.94
CA LEU A 375 -3.57 18.22 -10.65
C LEU A 375 -2.69 17.80 -9.47
N THR A 376 -3.25 17.23 -8.41
CA THR A 376 -2.47 16.71 -7.29
C THR A 376 -1.57 15.56 -7.74
N ALA A 377 -2.13 14.61 -8.49
CA ALA A 377 -1.38 13.49 -9.04
C ALA A 377 -0.25 13.99 -9.96
N GLU A 378 -0.55 14.87 -10.92
CA GLU A 378 0.45 15.48 -11.79
C GLU A 378 1.55 16.19 -11.01
N ARG A 379 1.19 16.97 -9.98
CA ARG A 379 2.16 17.71 -9.16
C ARG A 379 3.10 16.77 -8.44
N ALA A 380 2.57 15.69 -7.85
CA ALA A 380 3.37 14.65 -7.22
C ALA A 380 4.33 14.04 -8.26
N PHE A 381 3.80 13.51 -9.35
CA PHE A 381 4.60 12.89 -10.40
C PHE A 381 5.75 13.79 -10.90
N TRP A 382 5.46 15.05 -11.23
CA TRP A 382 6.47 15.99 -11.74
C TRP A 382 7.40 16.52 -10.65
N GLY A 383 6.90 16.68 -9.42
CA GLY A 383 7.68 17.09 -8.25
C GLY A 383 8.80 16.09 -7.91
N PHE A 384 8.63 14.83 -8.28
CA PHE A 384 9.67 13.82 -8.18
C PHE A 384 10.49 13.67 -9.48
N THR A 385 9.81 13.53 -10.61
CA THR A 385 10.45 13.14 -11.88
C THR A 385 11.39 14.23 -12.42
N ILE A 386 11.05 15.51 -12.23
CA ILE A 386 11.90 16.62 -12.70
C ILE A 386 13.25 16.65 -11.96
N PRO A 387 13.28 16.67 -10.60
CA PRO A 387 14.52 16.51 -9.86
C PRO A 387 15.35 15.28 -10.24
N LEU A 388 14.71 14.12 -10.37
CA LEU A 388 15.38 12.89 -10.78
C LEU A 388 15.95 13.02 -12.19
N GLY A 389 15.19 13.61 -13.12
CA GLY A 389 15.61 13.86 -14.49
C GLY A 389 16.90 14.67 -14.55
N TRP A 390 16.98 15.78 -13.81
CA TRP A 390 18.20 16.59 -13.71
C TRP A 390 19.39 15.83 -13.10
N GLN A 391 19.10 14.92 -12.17
CA GLN A 391 20.14 14.09 -11.55
C GLN A 391 20.70 13.06 -12.53
N LEU A 392 19.82 12.38 -13.27
CA LEU A 392 20.20 11.34 -14.23
C LEU A 392 20.79 11.90 -15.53
N SER A 393 20.42 13.12 -15.94
CA SER A 393 20.92 13.76 -17.16
C SER A 393 22.33 14.35 -17.07
N GLY A 394 22.94 14.35 -15.89
CA GLY A 394 24.19 15.07 -15.67
C GLY A 394 24.03 16.60 -15.63
N THR A 395 22.78 17.09 -15.53
CA THR A 395 22.49 18.51 -15.27
C THR A 395 22.87 18.88 -13.83
N HIS A 396 22.80 17.92 -12.90
CA HIS A 396 23.11 18.08 -11.48
C HIS A 396 22.42 19.29 -10.86
N GLY A 397 21.08 19.26 -10.81
CA GLY A 397 20.29 20.29 -10.13
C GLY A 397 20.44 20.23 -8.60
N PHE A 398 20.62 21.36 -7.93
CA PHE A 398 20.77 21.46 -6.48
C PHE A 398 20.33 22.83 -5.93
N VAL A 399 20.05 22.87 -4.63
CA VAL A 399 19.65 24.07 -3.90
C VAL A 399 20.85 24.66 -3.19
N VAL A 400 21.11 25.95 -3.37
CA VAL A 400 22.15 26.71 -2.64
C VAL A 400 21.49 27.48 -1.50
N GLU A 401 21.92 27.25 -0.27
CA GLU A 401 21.72 28.19 0.84
C GLU A 401 22.76 29.29 0.75
N SER A 402 22.33 30.51 0.41
CA SER A 402 23.25 31.62 0.13
C SER A 402 23.91 32.22 1.38
N GLY A 403 23.40 31.92 2.56
CA GLY A 403 23.80 32.53 3.82
C GLY A 403 23.26 33.94 4.07
N PHE A 404 22.71 34.59 3.05
CA PHE A 404 22.16 35.94 3.11
C PHE A 404 20.67 35.94 3.44
N ASP A 405 20.22 37.05 4.03
CA ASP A 405 18.81 37.31 4.25
C ASP A 405 18.14 37.78 2.96
N CYS A 406 16.82 37.60 2.85
CA CYS A 406 16.08 37.89 1.62
C CYS A 406 16.03 39.37 1.20
N ASP A 407 16.40 40.30 2.10
CA ASP A 407 16.42 41.73 1.86
C ASP A 407 17.74 42.26 1.25
N ILE A 408 18.70 41.36 1.01
CA ILE A 408 19.96 41.73 0.38
C ILE A 408 19.75 42.32 -1.02
N SER A 409 20.47 43.40 -1.31
CA SER A 409 20.42 44.07 -2.61
C SER A 409 21.47 43.53 -3.57
N GLY A 410 21.07 43.27 -4.82
CA GLY A 410 21.95 42.76 -5.87
C GLY A 410 22.11 41.24 -5.78
N ASN A 411 23.03 40.71 -6.60
CA ASN A 411 23.36 39.30 -6.61
C ASN A 411 24.52 39.03 -5.63
N PRO A 412 24.26 38.43 -4.46
CA PRO A 412 25.31 38.16 -3.48
C PRO A 412 26.23 36.99 -3.86
N LEU A 413 25.87 36.22 -4.89
CA LEU A 413 26.65 35.09 -5.42
C LEU A 413 27.15 35.39 -6.85
N SER A 414 27.53 36.63 -7.13
CA SER A 414 27.98 37.09 -8.46
C SER A 414 29.22 36.36 -8.99
N ASP A 415 30.02 35.76 -8.10
CA ASP A 415 31.18 34.95 -8.46
C ASP A 415 30.78 33.54 -8.95
N TYR A 416 29.54 33.13 -8.68
CA TYR A 416 29.03 31.78 -8.98
C TYR A 416 27.90 31.78 -10.00
N MET A 417 27.14 32.86 -10.15
CA MET A 417 26.02 32.94 -11.09
C MET A 417 25.78 34.34 -11.63
N THR A 418 25.23 34.43 -12.84
CA THR A 418 24.81 35.71 -13.42
C THR A 418 23.56 36.29 -12.74
N ASP A 419 23.36 37.61 -12.85
CA ASP A 419 22.13 38.28 -12.39
C ASP A 419 20.84 37.72 -13.02
N SER A 420 20.91 37.17 -14.24
CA SER A 420 19.76 36.53 -14.87
C SER A 420 19.42 35.19 -14.23
N VAL A 421 20.44 34.40 -13.87
CA VAL A 421 20.25 33.12 -13.16
C VAL A 421 19.74 33.39 -11.75
N GLU A 422 20.36 34.32 -11.01
CA GLU A 422 19.92 34.76 -9.67
C GLU A 422 18.42 35.07 -9.65
N LYS A 423 17.94 35.93 -10.56
CA LYS A 423 16.53 36.32 -10.59
C LYS A 423 15.57 35.17 -10.88
N ALA A 424 16.00 34.21 -11.69
CA ALA A 424 15.16 33.11 -12.13
C ALA A 424 15.10 31.96 -11.13
N THR A 425 16.14 31.79 -10.30
CA THR A 425 16.30 30.61 -9.42
C THR A 425 16.04 30.91 -7.95
N LYS A 426 15.90 32.19 -7.58
CA LYS A 426 15.80 32.58 -6.18
C LYS A 426 14.49 32.20 -5.51
N TYR A 427 14.62 31.83 -4.25
CA TYR A 427 13.52 31.63 -3.34
C TYR A 427 13.86 32.19 -1.96
N CYS A 428 12.97 33.01 -1.41
CA CYS A 428 13.06 33.45 -0.03
C CYS A 428 12.34 32.44 0.86
N TYR A 429 13.06 31.73 1.71
CA TYR A 429 12.47 30.71 2.59
C TYR A 429 11.89 31.37 3.86
N PRO A 430 10.56 31.43 4.00
CA PRO A 430 9.93 32.24 5.05
C PRO A 430 10.32 31.87 6.49
N PRO A 431 10.48 30.59 6.87
CA PRO A 431 10.76 30.23 8.27
C PRO A 431 12.08 30.78 8.83
N THR A 432 13.09 31.03 8.00
CA THR A 432 14.40 31.56 8.45
C THR A 432 14.74 32.92 7.83
N ASN A 433 13.91 33.45 6.93
CA ASN A 433 14.20 34.66 6.13
C ASN A 433 15.51 34.55 5.34
N LYS A 434 15.92 33.32 4.98
CA LYS A 434 17.16 33.06 4.22
C LYS A 434 16.87 32.92 2.74
N LEU A 435 17.83 33.39 1.94
CA LEU A 435 17.77 33.37 0.49
C LEU A 435 18.41 32.07 -0.05
N TYR A 436 17.65 31.37 -0.87
CA TYR A 436 18.04 30.12 -1.52
C TYR A 436 17.98 30.24 -3.04
N TYR A 437 18.73 29.39 -3.76
CA TYR A 437 18.71 29.33 -5.23
C TYR A 437 18.65 27.88 -5.72
N LEU A 438 17.77 27.56 -6.67
CA LEU A 438 17.78 26.26 -7.36
C LEU A 438 18.56 26.35 -8.67
N VAL A 439 19.78 25.83 -8.69
CA VAL A 439 20.73 25.97 -9.80
C VAL A 439 21.19 24.61 -10.33
N ALA A 440 21.87 24.60 -11.47
CA ALA A 440 22.49 23.43 -12.08
C ALA A 440 24.00 23.62 -12.25
N ALA A 441 24.76 22.55 -12.06
CA ALA A 441 26.19 22.48 -12.35
C ALA A 441 26.41 21.51 -13.51
N GLU A 442 26.50 22.05 -14.72
CA GLU A 442 26.66 21.27 -15.95
C GLU A 442 28.06 21.48 -16.53
N GLY A 443 28.78 20.38 -16.81
CA GLY A 443 30.12 20.41 -17.38
C GLY A 443 31.24 20.67 -16.37
N ASP A 444 32.43 21.01 -16.89
CA ASP A 444 33.60 21.31 -16.07
C ASP A 444 33.42 22.61 -15.26
N GLY A 445 34.05 22.71 -14.10
CA GLY A 445 34.00 23.90 -13.25
C GLY A 445 34.72 25.12 -13.85
N ASP A 446 35.57 24.88 -14.86
CA ASP A 446 36.45 25.87 -15.42
C ASP A 446 36.80 25.51 -16.87
N PHE A 447 36.74 26.52 -17.73
CA PHE A 447 37.12 26.42 -19.14
C PHE A 447 38.52 26.98 -19.34
N CYS A 448 39.48 26.09 -19.61
CA CYS A 448 40.85 26.47 -19.91
C CYS A 448 41.10 26.56 -21.41
N THR A 449 41.61 27.69 -21.88
CA THR A 449 42.13 27.84 -23.24
C THR A 449 43.53 27.23 -23.33
N GLY A 450 43.91 26.77 -24.53
CA GLY A 450 45.26 26.19 -24.78
C GLY A 450 46.43 27.14 -24.52
N ASP A 451 46.15 28.41 -24.24
CA ASP A 451 47.11 29.46 -23.94
C ASP A 451 47.39 29.61 -22.43
N GLY A 452 46.76 28.78 -21.58
CA GLY A 452 46.96 28.74 -20.14
C GLY A 452 46.06 29.67 -19.32
N GLY A 453 45.02 30.26 -19.93
CA GLY A 453 43.99 31.02 -19.22
C GLY A 453 42.77 30.15 -18.93
N CYS A 454 42.37 30.05 -17.67
CA CYS A 454 41.14 29.38 -17.25
C CYS A 454 40.11 30.40 -16.79
N ALA A 455 38.83 30.14 -17.08
CA ALA A 455 37.70 30.93 -16.63
C ALA A 455 36.69 30.03 -15.93
N ASP A 456 36.24 30.42 -14.74
CA ASP A 456 35.24 29.69 -13.99
C ASP A 456 33.91 29.64 -14.75
N ILE A 457 33.28 28.47 -14.77
CA ILE A 457 31.96 28.27 -15.35
C ILE A 457 30.91 28.51 -14.26
N PHE A 458 30.02 29.47 -14.53
CA PHE A 458 28.95 29.82 -13.60
C PHE A 458 27.86 28.75 -13.55
N PHE A 459 27.21 28.66 -12.39
CA PHE A 459 25.97 27.94 -12.21
C PHE A 459 24.92 28.40 -13.23
N GLN A 460 24.22 27.42 -13.76
CA GLN A 460 23.21 27.61 -14.80
C GLN A 460 21.80 27.49 -14.23
N LEU A 461 20.84 27.98 -15.01
CA LEU A 461 19.43 27.70 -14.79
C LEU A 461 19.15 26.22 -15.13
N PRO A 462 18.61 25.41 -14.22
CA PRO A 462 18.17 24.06 -14.55
C PRO A 462 17.20 24.09 -15.74
N PRO A 463 17.37 23.21 -16.75
CA PRO A 463 16.49 23.14 -17.90
C PRO A 463 15.03 23.02 -17.45
N GLY A 464 14.17 23.87 -18.01
CA GLY A 464 12.72 23.84 -17.79
C GLY A 464 12.26 24.52 -16.50
N LEU A 465 13.17 25.03 -15.65
CA LEU A 465 12.78 25.68 -14.39
C LEU A 465 11.82 26.85 -14.59
N ASN A 466 11.94 27.58 -15.71
CA ASN A 466 11.05 28.68 -16.08
C ASN A 466 9.59 28.25 -16.36
N GLN A 467 9.31 26.96 -16.51
CA GLN A 467 7.96 26.42 -16.65
C GLN A 467 7.31 26.09 -15.30
N LEU A 468 8.05 26.16 -14.18
CA LEU A 468 7.56 25.87 -12.84
C LEU A 468 7.01 27.13 -12.17
N ASP A 469 6.01 27.72 -12.80
CA ASP A 469 5.36 28.99 -12.43
C ASP A 469 3.94 28.81 -11.87
N GLY A 470 3.50 27.55 -11.67
CA GLY A 470 2.16 27.22 -11.21
C GLY A 470 1.11 27.09 -12.33
N ASN A 471 1.46 27.26 -13.62
CA ASN A 471 0.52 27.12 -14.74
C ASN A 471 0.56 25.75 -15.43
N ALA A 472 1.63 24.98 -15.25
CA ALA A 472 1.83 23.66 -15.83
C ALA A 472 2.22 22.62 -14.76
N TYR A 473 2.36 21.35 -15.17
CA TYR A 473 2.90 20.27 -14.33
C TYR A 473 2.18 20.12 -12.97
N GLY A 474 0.84 20.06 -12.96
CA GLY A 474 0.08 20.00 -11.72
C GLY A 474 0.12 21.28 -10.87
N LYS A 475 0.43 22.43 -11.47
CA LYS A 475 0.72 23.70 -10.79
C LYS A 475 1.97 23.62 -9.91
N LEU A 476 2.99 22.90 -10.36
CA LEU A 476 4.28 22.84 -9.67
C LEU A 476 4.97 24.21 -9.75
N GLU A 477 5.55 24.63 -8.64
CA GLU A 477 6.28 25.90 -8.53
C GLU A 477 7.71 25.65 -8.05
N LEU A 478 8.65 26.55 -8.41
CA LEU A 478 10.02 26.58 -7.89
C LEU A 478 10.07 26.41 -6.36
N LYS A 479 9.19 27.12 -5.63
CA LYS A 479 9.16 27.07 -4.16
C LYS A 479 8.99 25.65 -3.62
N THR A 480 8.15 24.84 -4.28
CA THR A 480 7.82 23.49 -3.83
C THR A 480 9.05 22.59 -3.87
N LEU A 481 9.88 22.71 -4.93
CA LEU A 481 11.12 21.96 -5.03
C LEU A 481 12.16 22.43 -4.01
N VAL A 482 12.30 23.74 -3.83
CA VAL A 482 13.27 24.30 -2.87
C VAL A 482 12.90 23.94 -1.43
N GLU A 483 11.64 24.12 -1.04
CA GLU A 483 11.16 23.78 0.31
C GLU A 483 11.26 22.28 0.59
N GLY A 484 10.86 21.44 -0.36
CA GLY A 484 10.97 19.99 -0.21
C GLY A 484 12.43 19.54 -0.03
N ALA A 485 13.36 20.10 -0.81
CA ALA A 485 14.79 19.81 -0.67
C ALA A 485 15.33 20.21 0.71
N ILE A 486 14.97 21.40 1.20
CA ILE A 486 15.35 21.90 2.53
C ILE A 486 14.79 20.99 3.63
N ASN A 487 13.51 20.59 3.52
CA ASN A 487 12.86 19.72 4.51
C ASN A 487 13.54 18.35 4.56
N THR A 488 13.86 17.76 3.40
CA THR A 488 14.63 16.51 3.30
C THR A 488 16.02 16.64 3.93
N TYR A 489 16.76 17.69 3.58
CA TYR A 489 18.10 17.94 4.10
C TYR A 489 18.12 18.06 5.63
N ARG A 490 17.18 18.84 6.19
CA ARG A 490 17.06 19.05 7.63
C ARG A 490 16.61 17.81 8.39
N ALA A 491 15.63 17.08 7.85
CA ALA A 491 15.18 15.81 8.43
C ALA A 491 16.32 14.78 8.49
N ASN A 492 17.25 14.85 7.54
CA ASN A 492 18.45 14.02 7.51
C ASN A 492 19.64 14.64 8.27
N ASN A 493 19.39 15.37 9.37
CA ASN A 493 20.42 16.00 10.20
C ASN A 493 21.35 16.96 9.44
N ASN A 494 20.78 17.74 8.52
CA ASN A 494 21.51 18.65 7.63
C ASN A 494 22.55 17.90 6.77
N LYS A 495 22.13 16.79 6.16
CA LYS A 495 22.94 16.01 5.22
C LYS A 495 22.14 15.67 3.97
N ASN A 496 22.83 15.70 2.83
CA ASN A 496 22.26 15.22 1.57
C ASN A 496 22.05 13.70 1.60
N GLY A 497 21.20 13.20 0.69
CA GLY A 497 20.92 11.77 0.58
C GLY A 497 19.86 11.22 1.55
N GLY A 498 18.93 12.06 2.02
CA GLY A 498 17.82 11.61 2.88
C GLY A 498 17.00 10.48 2.25
N SER A 499 16.47 9.58 3.08
CA SER A 499 15.63 8.45 2.65
C SER A 499 14.31 8.94 2.04
N PRO A 500 13.66 8.16 1.15
CA PRO A 500 12.30 8.43 0.68
C PRO A 500 11.30 8.53 1.85
N PRO A 501 10.13 9.16 1.66
CA PRO A 501 9.11 9.27 2.69
C PRO A 501 8.65 7.88 3.17
N ASP A 502 8.58 7.70 4.48
CA ASP A 502 8.04 6.48 5.08
C ASP A 502 6.51 6.51 5.05
N ILE A 503 5.91 5.72 4.16
CA ILE A 503 4.46 5.57 4.02
C ILE A 503 3.80 4.78 5.16
N GLY A 504 4.58 4.17 6.05
CA GLY A 504 4.10 3.61 7.31
C GLY A 504 3.95 4.66 8.42
N ASN A 505 4.50 5.86 8.23
CA ASN A 505 4.45 6.95 9.20
C ASN A 505 3.16 7.79 9.01
N THR A 506 2.42 7.97 10.10
CA THR A 506 1.16 8.75 10.11
C THR A 506 1.37 10.20 9.70
N ASP A 507 2.48 10.84 10.04
CA ASP A 507 2.78 12.23 9.66
C ASP A 507 3.00 12.36 8.15
N THR A 508 3.63 11.36 7.52
CA THR A 508 3.78 11.29 6.06
C THR A 508 2.41 11.16 5.39
N ILE A 509 1.55 10.27 5.91
CA ILE A 509 0.18 10.10 5.41
C ILE A 509 -0.61 11.41 5.59
N GLU A 510 -0.49 12.07 6.74
CA GLU A 510 -1.14 13.36 7.00
C GLU A 510 -0.65 14.47 6.06
N ALA A 511 0.64 14.52 5.73
CA ALA A 511 1.16 15.44 4.72
C ALA A 511 0.53 15.17 3.34
N PHE A 512 0.45 13.91 2.93
CA PHE A 512 -0.15 13.52 1.66
C PHE A 512 -1.67 13.76 1.59
N LEU A 513 -2.39 13.60 2.71
CA LEU A 513 -3.81 13.97 2.80
C LEU A 513 -3.99 15.47 2.51
N ASN A 514 -3.00 16.30 2.85
CA ASN A 514 -3.01 17.75 2.63
C ASN A 514 -2.37 18.17 1.30
N ASP A 515 -2.16 17.23 0.37
CA ASP A 515 -1.47 17.46 -0.92
C ASP A 515 -0.05 18.05 -0.76
N ASP A 516 0.61 17.82 0.38
CA ASP A 516 1.93 18.38 0.70
C ASP A 516 3.07 17.46 0.23
N ILE A 517 3.62 17.80 -0.94
CA ILE A 517 4.78 17.13 -1.52
C ILE A 517 6.12 17.74 -1.08
N THR A 518 6.10 18.72 -0.17
CA THR A 518 7.33 19.25 0.47
C THR A 518 7.76 18.43 1.67
N THR A 519 6.99 17.37 2.01
CA THR A 519 7.35 16.45 3.10
C THR A 519 8.75 15.86 2.89
N ALA A 520 9.45 15.64 4.00
CA ALA A 520 10.84 15.19 3.98
C ALA A 520 10.98 13.84 3.26
N GLY A 521 12.01 13.74 2.42
CA GLY A 521 12.30 12.57 1.60
C GLY A 521 11.67 12.61 0.21
N TYR A 522 10.67 13.47 -0.03
CA TYR A 522 9.97 13.52 -1.32
C TYR A 522 10.82 14.19 -2.41
N VAL A 523 11.16 15.47 -2.21
CA VAL A 523 12.12 16.18 -3.07
C VAL A 523 13.51 15.98 -2.48
N ARG A 524 14.37 15.29 -3.23
CA ARG A 524 15.70 14.84 -2.77
C ARG A 524 16.86 15.59 -3.44
N LEU A 525 16.59 16.79 -3.97
CA LEU A 525 17.65 17.66 -4.50
C LEU A 525 18.69 17.93 -3.39
N PRO A 526 19.99 17.86 -3.69
CA PRO A 526 21.01 18.23 -2.73
C PRO A 526 20.87 19.70 -2.31
N VAL A 527 21.20 19.99 -1.04
CA VAL A 527 21.33 21.33 -0.51
C VAL A 527 22.82 21.60 -0.25
N TYR A 528 23.33 22.69 -0.79
CA TYR A 528 24.68 23.20 -0.60
C TYR A 528 24.66 24.41 0.34
N ASP A 529 25.40 24.33 1.45
CA ASP A 529 25.59 25.45 2.37
C ASP A 529 26.84 26.25 1.98
N SER A 530 26.62 27.44 1.43
CA SER A 530 27.70 28.33 1.00
C SER A 530 28.53 28.93 2.15
N ILE A 531 27.98 28.96 3.38
CA ILE A 531 28.70 29.46 4.57
C ILE A 531 29.70 28.42 5.06
N LEU A 532 29.34 27.13 4.99
CA LEU A 532 30.16 26.06 5.57
C LEU A 532 31.34 25.63 4.70
N LYS A 533 31.46 26.11 3.44
CA LYS A 533 32.46 25.65 2.47
C LYS A 533 32.61 24.11 2.53
N ASP A 534 31.51 23.41 2.35
CA ASP A 534 31.51 21.95 2.37
C ASP A 534 32.48 21.45 1.27
N PRO A 535 33.55 20.68 1.61
CA PRO A 535 34.52 20.18 0.64
C PRO A 535 33.93 19.21 -0.40
N THR A 536 32.68 18.78 -0.26
CA THR A 536 32.07 17.69 -1.04
C THR A 536 31.34 18.14 -2.33
N TYR A 537 31.78 19.24 -2.94
CA TYR A 537 31.20 19.77 -4.18
C TYR A 537 31.61 18.95 -5.44
N PRO A 538 30.70 18.60 -6.38
CA PRO A 538 29.24 18.60 -6.29
C PRO A 538 28.70 17.27 -5.72
N CYS A 539 27.78 17.38 -4.76
CA CYS A 539 27.32 16.33 -3.84
C CYS A 539 26.38 15.27 -4.45
N MET A 540 26.75 14.66 -5.58
CA MET A 540 26.56 13.22 -5.73
C MET A 540 27.88 12.57 -5.28
N ALA A 541 27.88 11.31 -4.83
CA ALA A 541 29.10 10.56 -5.02
C ALA A 541 29.36 10.66 -6.54
N VAL A 542 30.35 11.46 -6.95
CA VAL A 542 30.94 11.32 -8.29
C VAL A 542 31.16 9.82 -8.39
N LYS A 543 30.55 9.15 -9.38
CA LYS A 543 30.83 7.73 -9.61
C LYS A 543 32.34 7.63 -9.50
N GLY A 544 32.82 6.89 -8.50
CA GLY A 544 34.25 6.82 -8.24
C GLY A 544 34.96 6.35 -9.50
N GLU A 545 36.28 6.50 -9.52
CA GLU A 545 37.04 6.00 -10.65
C GLU A 545 36.81 4.49 -10.81
N ASP A 546 36.51 4.08 -12.04
CA ASP A 546 36.15 2.72 -12.45
C ASP A 546 37.20 2.28 -13.47
N TYR A 547 38.11 1.42 -13.02
CA TYR A 547 39.22 0.93 -13.82
C TYR A 547 39.07 -0.54 -14.17
N CYS A 548 37.99 -1.21 -13.74
CA CYS A 548 37.77 -2.64 -13.96
C CYS A 548 36.40 -2.91 -14.60
N GLY A 549 36.36 -3.79 -15.60
CA GLY A 549 35.10 -4.25 -16.17
C GLY A 549 34.37 -5.26 -15.29
N ASP A 550 33.23 -5.76 -15.80
CA ASP A 550 32.33 -6.71 -15.14
C ASP A 550 33.02 -7.80 -14.32
N SER A 551 32.44 -8.08 -13.16
CA SER A 551 32.94 -9.04 -12.20
C SER A 551 32.13 -10.32 -12.14
N THR A 552 32.80 -11.43 -11.83
CA THR A 552 32.14 -12.66 -11.40
C THR A 552 32.01 -12.70 -9.89
N PHE A 553 31.01 -13.41 -9.35
CA PHE A 553 30.77 -13.49 -7.90
C PHE A 553 30.62 -14.95 -7.44
N GLU A 554 31.44 -15.36 -6.49
CA GLU A 554 31.36 -16.66 -5.80
C GLU A 554 31.28 -16.42 -4.28
N GLY A 555 30.15 -16.79 -3.68
CA GLY A 555 29.93 -16.67 -2.24
C GLY A 555 30.85 -17.59 -1.43
N GLN A 556 31.46 -17.03 -0.37
CA GLN A 556 32.34 -17.72 0.59
C GLN A 556 31.92 -17.41 2.05
N THR A 557 30.67 -16.97 2.26
CA THR A 557 30.17 -16.58 3.58
C THR A 557 30.22 -17.74 4.57
N SER A 558 30.81 -17.49 5.74
CA SER A 558 30.91 -18.41 6.88
C SER A 558 30.84 -17.64 8.20
N ASP A 559 30.79 -18.34 9.34
CA ASP A 559 30.83 -17.71 10.66
C ASP A 559 32.12 -16.89 10.92
N ALA A 560 33.19 -17.18 10.17
CA ALA A 560 34.45 -16.46 10.23
C ALA A 560 34.51 -15.23 9.30
N SER A 561 33.53 -15.06 8.41
CA SER A 561 33.48 -13.94 7.46
C SER A 561 33.22 -12.61 8.14
N PRO A 562 33.64 -11.48 7.55
CA PRO A 562 33.44 -10.16 8.12
C PRO A 562 31.96 -9.80 8.23
N THR A 563 31.66 -8.85 9.10
CA THR A 563 30.29 -8.34 9.24
C THR A 563 29.92 -7.50 8.03
N VAL A 564 28.66 -7.57 7.60
CA VAL A 564 28.12 -6.73 6.52
C VAL A 564 28.33 -5.24 6.82
N SER A 565 28.14 -4.84 8.09
CA SER A 565 28.34 -3.47 8.53
C SER A 565 29.78 -2.99 8.33
N ASP A 566 30.77 -3.82 8.63
CA ASP A 566 32.18 -3.44 8.46
C ASP A 566 32.55 -3.30 6.98
N CYS A 567 32.02 -4.18 6.13
CA CYS A 567 32.27 -4.09 4.69
C CYS A 567 31.59 -2.87 4.05
N LEU A 568 30.34 -2.57 4.40
CA LEU A 568 29.67 -1.35 3.93
C LEU A 568 30.34 -0.06 4.45
N GLN A 569 31.02 -0.13 5.61
CA GLN A 569 31.81 0.99 6.10
C GLN A 569 33.08 1.21 5.26
N ILE A 570 33.71 0.17 4.70
CA ILE A 570 34.77 0.34 3.70
C ILE A 570 34.23 1.11 2.50
N ALA A 571 33.09 0.67 1.94
CA ALA A 571 32.47 1.33 0.80
C ALA A 571 32.18 2.82 1.09
N THR A 572 31.73 3.11 2.31
CA THR A 572 31.53 4.50 2.78
C THR A 572 32.83 5.28 2.87
N ASN A 573 33.91 4.67 3.40
CA ASN A 573 35.19 5.35 3.60
C ASN A 573 35.88 5.75 2.29
N ILE A 574 35.64 5.01 1.21
CA ILE A 574 36.27 5.22 -0.10
C ILE A 574 35.30 5.76 -1.15
N ALA A 575 34.08 6.12 -0.77
CA ALA A 575 33.01 6.50 -1.70
C ALA A 575 33.33 7.71 -2.60
N VAL A 576 34.32 8.54 -2.22
CA VAL A 576 34.63 9.80 -2.89
C VAL A 576 35.91 9.71 -3.74
N GLU A 577 36.95 9.02 -3.26
CA GLU A 577 38.25 8.95 -3.94
C GLU A 577 39.03 7.68 -3.54
N GLY A 578 39.96 7.26 -4.41
CA GLY A 578 40.97 6.26 -4.09
C GLY A 578 41.31 5.35 -5.27
N ASP A 579 42.60 5.28 -5.63
CA ASP A 579 43.10 4.38 -6.66
C ASP A 579 44.23 3.51 -6.12
N TRP A 580 44.18 2.22 -6.42
CA TRP A 580 45.15 1.26 -5.95
C TRP A 580 45.93 0.63 -7.10
N THR A 581 47.03 1.27 -7.48
CA THR A 581 48.01 0.66 -8.38
C THR A 581 48.68 -0.54 -7.69
N THR A 582 48.58 -1.71 -8.30
CA THR A 582 49.10 -2.98 -7.79
C THR A 582 50.06 -3.60 -8.80
N GLN A 583 51.26 -3.95 -8.36
CA GLN A 583 52.25 -4.61 -9.22
C GLN A 583 51.76 -6.00 -9.65
N THR A 584 52.01 -6.36 -10.92
CA THR A 584 51.66 -7.68 -11.46
C THR A 584 52.55 -8.80 -10.92
N THR A 585 53.71 -8.45 -10.35
CA THR A 585 54.65 -9.35 -9.69
C THR A 585 54.40 -9.37 -8.17
N GLY A 586 53.63 -10.36 -7.69
CA GLY A 586 53.29 -10.50 -6.27
C GLY A 586 52.18 -11.53 -6.04
N GLY A 587 51.88 -11.82 -4.77
CA GLY A 587 50.66 -12.54 -4.37
C GLY A 587 49.51 -11.58 -4.07
N GLN A 588 48.47 -12.07 -3.41
CA GLN A 588 47.33 -11.25 -2.97
C GLN A 588 47.77 -10.01 -2.18
N ARG A 589 47.25 -8.85 -2.57
CA ARG A 589 47.47 -7.55 -1.94
C ARG A 589 46.16 -7.04 -1.33
N GLU A 590 46.17 -6.75 -0.04
CA GLU A 590 45.10 -6.00 0.62
C GLU A 590 45.12 -4.54 0.12
N LEU A 591 43.98 -4.04 -0.34
CA LEU A 591 43.82 -2.66 -0.81
C LEU A 591 43.23 -1.77 0.29
N VAL A 592 42.17 -2.27 0.94
CA VAL A 592 41.41 -1.55 1.96
C VAL A 592 40.98 -2.49 3.06
N SER A 593 40.82 -1.95 4.26
CA SER A 593 40.32 -2.68 5.41
C SER A 593 39.60 -1.76 6.40
N TYR A 594 38.58 -2.30 7.06
CA TYR A 594 37.89 -1.66 8.17
C TYR A 594 37.24 -2.72 9.06
N GLY A 595 37.44 -2.62 10.37
CA GLY A 595 36.88 -3.55 11.34
C GLY A 595 37.30 -5.00 11.03
N SER A 596 36.31 -5.88 10.86
CA SER A 596 36.54 -7.27 10.44
C SER A 596 36.78 -7.45 8.95
N CYS A 597 36.43 -6.47 8.11
CA CYS A 597 36.40 -6.61 6.66
C CYS A 597 37.69 -6.15 5.96
N LYS A 598 38.08 -6.90 4.94
CA LYS A 598 39.22 -6.62 4.07
C LYS A 598 38.86 -6.88 2.62
N PHE A 599 39.35 -6.04 1.73
CA PHE A 599 39.29 -6.26 0.29
C PHE A 599 40.70 -6.35 -0.27
N GLY A 600 40.95 -7.37 -1.08
CA GLY A 600 42.25 -7.56 -1.70
C GLY A 600 42.18 -8.15 -3.10
N VAL A 601 43.24 -7.93 -3.85
CA VAL A 601 43.35 -8.31 -5.26
C VAL A 601 44.63 -9.06 -5.54
N GLU A 602 44.59 -9.93 -6.53
CA GLU A 602 45.70 -10.71 -7.03
C GLU A 602 45.63 -10.77 -8.56
N ARG A 603 46.77 -10.70 -9.23
CA ARG A 603 46.83 -10.92 -10.67
C ARG A 603 46.42 -12.36 -11.01
N SER A 604 45.51 -12.50 -11.97
CA SER A 604 45.19 -13.78 -12.61
C SER A 604 45.59 -13.81 -14.09
N GLY A 605 45.70 -15.00 -14.66
CA GLY A 605 46.02 -15.17 -16.09
C GLY A 605 47.46 -14.81 -16.50
N SER A 606 47.66 -14.44 -17.76
CA SER A 606 48.97 -14.05 -18.33
C SER A 606 49.29 -12.57 -18.07
N LEU A 607 50.57 -12.23 -17.91
CA LEU A 607 51.04 -10.86 -17.61
C LEU A 607 50.69 -9.83 -18.69
N ASN A 608 50.42 -10.25 -19.93
CA ASN A 608 50.05 -9.33 -20.99
C ASN A 608 51.08 -8.19 -21.25
N GLY A 609 52.30 -8.30 -20.73
CA GLY A 609 53.31 -7.25 -20.76
C GLY A 609 53.17 -6.18 -19.66
N ASN A 610 52.12 -6.25 -18.84
CA ASN A 610 51.85 -5.28 -17.79
C ASN A 610 52.80 -5.45 -16.59
N VAL A 611 53.26 -4.34 -16.00
CA VAL A 611 54.01 -4.34 -14.73
C VAL A 611 53.14 -3.98 -13.53
N ASP A 612 51.99 -3.36 -13.77
CA ASP A 612 50.97 -2.98 -12.79
C ASP A 612 49.56 -2.98 -13.40
N PHE A 613 48.56 -2.93 -12.52
CA PHE A 613 47.14 -2.69 -12.83
C PHE A 613 46.52 -1.78 -11.76
N VAL A 614 45.46 -1.08 -12.10
CA VAL A 614 44.76 -0.14 -11.20
C VAL A 614 43.37 -0.67 -10.90
N VAL A 615 42.96 -0.54 -9.64
CA VAL A 615 41.59 -0.75 -9.16
C VAL A 615 41.17 0.58 -8.56
N GLY A 616 40.06 1.13 -9.01
CA GLY A 616 39.50 2.37 -8.52
C GLY A 616 38.54 2.14 -7.34
N ASN A 617 38.10 3.22 -6.71
CA ASN A 617 37.23 3.16 -5.56
C ASN A 617 35.83 2.65 -5.90
N GLN A 618 35.31 2.99 -7.09
CA GLN A 618 34.00 2.49 -7.51
C GLN A 618 34.01 0.99 -7.74
N ASP A 619 35.09 0.44 -8.32
CA ASP A 619 35.27 -1.01 -8.49
C ASP A 619 35.09 -1.76 -7.17
N ILE A 620 35.66 -1.23 -6.08
CA ILE A 620 35.61 -1.84 -4.75
C ILE A 620 34.23 -1.65 -4.11
N VAL A 621 33.63 -0.45 -4.25
CA VAL A 621 32.29 -0.14 -3.72
C VAL A 621 31.24 -1.05 -4.35
N ASP A 622 31.29 -1.24 -5.67
CA ASP A 622 30.35 -2.07 -6.42
C ASP A 622 30.49 -3.53 -6.02
N ILE A 623 31.72 -4.04 -5.94
CA ILE A 623 31.96 -5.43 -5.52
C ILE A 623 31.49 -5.68 -4.08
N ILE A 624 31.73 -4.76 -3.15
CA ILE A 624 31.26 -4.88 -1.77
C ILE A 624 29.73 -4.90 -1.72
N THR A 625 29.09 -3.95 -2.41
CA THR A 625 27.64 -3.79 -2.39
C THR A 625 26.95 -5.01 -3.00
N GLU A 626 27.44 -5.48 -4.16
CA GLU A 626 26.89 -6.66 -4.83
C GLU A 626 27.15 -7.94 -4.03
N SER A 627 28.33 -8.09 -3.42
CA SER A 627 28.62 -9.24 -2.54
C SER A 627 27.69 -9.28 -1.32
N VAL A 628 27.35 -8.12 -0.75
CA VAL A 628 26.39 -8.01 0.37
C VAL A 628 24.99 -8.36 -0.10
N ASN A 629 24.55 -7.84 -1.25
CA ASN A 629 23.24 -8.14 -1.82
C ASN A 629 23.06 -9.64 -2.08
N MET A 630 24.06 -10.28 -2.67
CA MET A 630 23.99 -11.70 -3.02
C MET A 630 24.18 -12.64 -1.82
N PHE A 631 25.07 -12.30 -0.87
CA PHE A 631 25.55 -13.26 0.13
C PHE A 631 25.49 -12.78 1.59
N GLY A 632 24.94 -11.60 1.86
CA GLY A 632 24.94 -10.93 3.17
C GLY A 632 23.79 -11.29 4.12
N GLY A 633 22.85 -12.15 3.73
CA GLY A 633 21.61 -12.41 4.49
C GLY A 633 21.79 -12.93 5.93
N SER A 634 23.00 -13.37 6.30
CA SER A 634 23.35 -13.80 7.67
C SER A 634 23.87 -12.66 8.57
N GLY A 635 24.01 -11.44 8.04
CA GLY A 635 24.72 -10.33 8.69
C GLY A 635 26.25 -10.42 8.57
N ARG A 636 26.77 -11.46 7.92
CA ARG A 636 28.17 -11.63 7.50
C ARG A 636 28.25 -11.83 6.00
N VAL A 637 29.38 -11.46 5.41
CA VAL A 637 29.62 -11.59 3.97
C VAL A 637 31.06 -12.01 3.70
N GLY A 638 31.25 -13.06 2.91
CA GLY A 638 32.54 -13.40 2.33
C GLY A 638 32.33 -13.72 0.86
N ALA A 639 33.16 -13.19 -0.01
CA ALA A 639 33.00 -13.39 -1.46
C ALA A 639 34.34 -13.29 -2.17
N LYS A 640 34.41 -13.86 -3.37
CA LYS A 640 35.55 -13.71 -4.27
C LYS A 640 35.06 -13.70 -5.71
N GLY A 641 35.94 -13.29 -6.62
CA GLY A 641 35.59 -13.24 -8.02
C GLY A 641 36.74 -12.85 -8.91
N THR A 642 36.42 -12.61 -10.18
CA THR A 642 37.37 -12.21 -11.22
C THR A 642 36.84 -11.04 -12.02
N MET A 643 37.70 -10.08 -12.32
CA MET A 643 37.42 -8.92 -13.17
C MET A 643 38.61 -8.63 -14.10
N SER A 644 38.42 -7.75 -15.08
CA SER A 644 39.48 -7.27 -15.96
C SER A 644 39.74 -5.79 -15.71
N CYS A 645 40.90 -5.46 -15.16
CA CYS A 645 41.29 -4.09 -14.81
C CYS A 645 42.25 -3.45 -15.82
N GLN A 646 42.34 -2.12 -15.85
CA GLN A 646 43.30 -1.40 -16.67
C GLN A 646 44.73 -1.67 -16.19
N GLY A 647 45.57 -2.18 -17.10
CA GLY A 647 47.02 -2.30 -16.91
C GLY A 647 47.77 -1.29 -17.76
N ASN A 648 49.04 -1.02 -17.44
CA ASN A 648 49.84 0.01 -18.13
C ASN A 648 50.06 -0.20 -19.64
N ILE A 649 49.84 -1.41 -20.18
CA ILE A 649 49.89 -1.69 -21.62
C ILE A 649 48.51 -2.09 -22.17
N LYS A 650 47.80 -2.98 -21.47
CA LYS A 650 46.45 -3.47 -21.84
C LYS A 650 45.71 -4.00 -20.61
N GLY A 651 44.45 -4.41 -20.79
CA GLY A 651 43.67 -5.05 -19.72
C GLY A 651 44.39 -6.22 -19.04
N GLN A 652 44.25 -6.29 -17.71
CA GLN A 652 44.82 -7.28 -16.83
C GLN A 652 43.72 -8.01 -16.08
N SER A 653 43.68 -9.34 -16.18
CA SER A 653 42.78 -10.15 -15.36
C SER A 653 43.24 -10.14 -13.90
N VAL A 654 42.27 -9.95 -13.00
CA VAL A 654 42.47 -9.79 -11.56
C VAL A 654 41.47 -10.69 -10.83
N ASN A 655 41.95 -11.46 -9.85
CA ASN A 655 41.14 -12.09 -8.84
C ASN A 655 40.96 -11.12 -7.68
N TRP A 656 39.77 -11.02 -7.11
CA TRP A 656 39.50 -10.25 -5.90
C TRP A 656 38.90 -11.13 -4.82
N GLY A 657 39.03 -10.69 -3.57
CA GLY A 657 38.42 -11.32 -2.41
C GLY A 657 37.98 -10.31 -1.37
N LEU A 658 36.80 -10.55 -0.79
CA LEU A 658 36.21 -9.86 0.34
C LEU A 658 36.19 -10.84 1.53
N TYR A 659 36.99 -10.56 2.57
CA TYR A 659 37.31 -11.54 3.62
C TYR A 659 37.60 -10.91 4.99
#